data_AF-A0A367L1R5-F1
#
_entry.id   AF-A0A367L1R5-F1
#
_cell.length_a   1.000
_cell.length_b   1.000
_cell.length_c   1.000
_cell.angle_alpha   90.00
_cell.angle_beta   90.00
_cell.angle_gamma   90.00
#
_symmetry.space_group_name_H-M   'P 1'
#
loop_
_entity.id
_entity.type
_entity.pdbx_description
1 polymer ?
#
loop_
_entity_poly.entity_id
_entity_poly.type
_entity_poly.pdbx_seq_one_letter_code
_entity_poly.pdbx_strand_id
1 'polypeptide(L)'
;MDKKKPLTAAILIVSTTASKDPSTDASADLLRKVLKEDGGVPWQVVAEAIVPDDVLRIQHQVIAWADGPSPPHLIATTGGTGFAVADTTPEAIDPLLHKKAPGLVHAMLATSLLVTPCKSIAMMSRPIAGVRNRSIIVTLPGSPKGAQENLQSIVKLLPHACVQATGADSRSLHAGGIKKLEADAGVHGAAEPSSKQHNHHGHNHHAHGHGELVRHTKPDVKGLSNNPQLGPTRRHRESPYPMLSVDDALSVIDEQTPGPQIIEQRVDERIIGSVVAETVKARENVPAFRASIVDGYAVVAPKDGNMTGVFPVTAVSHAAPGEVKPLREGQVARITTGAPLPPGATSVIMVEDTVLKVETEDGKEEKDVEMLVNGVKEGENVREVGSDVEQGTVILQQGEQISGVGGEIGLLAAVGVTEVKVYRRPVIGVLSTGDEIVEYVKPGPLRLGEVRDTNRITIISAAKEWGFDVVDLGIARDKTGTLEETLRAGLRQADVLVTTGGVSMGEMDLLKPTIERLLGGTIHFGRVAMKPGKPTTFATIPFKDDAGQRVSRVIFSLPGNPASALVTLHLFVLPSLHKQCGISPVGLPKVPAVLAHDFAMDVRPEYHRAVVSVGQDGLLTASSTGGQRSSKVGSLRSANALVCMPAGDGKLKKGDRVDVLLMSSVMGH
;
A
#
# COMPACT_ATOMS: atom_id res chain seq x y z
N MET A 1 -42.89 35.32 45.77
CA MET A 1 -42.36 36.41 44.92
C MET A 1 -40.88 36.57 45.25
N ASP A 2 -40.01 35.79 44.62
CA ASP A 2 -38.56 35.96 44.76
C ASP A 2 -38.09 36.98 43.73
N LYS A 3 -37.59 38.13 44.20
CA LYS A 3 -36.98 39.17 43.38
C LYS A 3 -35.77 38.57 42.65
N LYS A 4 -35.89 38.27 41.36
CA LYS A 4 -34.76 37.88 40.49
C LYS A 4 -33.67 38.96 40.61
N LYS A 5 -32.47 38.59 41.07
CA LYS A 5 -31.30 39.48 41.06
C LYS A 5 -31.04 39.96 39.61
N PRO A 6 -30.75 41.25 39.39
CA PRO A 6 -30.45 41.76 38.05
C PRO A 6 -29.16 41.12 37.52
N LEU A 7 -29.14 40.75 36.23
CA LEU A 7 -27.95 40.26 35.55
C LEU A 7 -27.09 41.45 35.11
N THR A 8 -25.78 41.30 35.17
CA THR A 8 -24.84 42.38 34.83
C THR A 8 -24.20 42.14 33.46
N ALA A 9 -24.09 43.19 32.65
CA ALA A 9 -23.45 43.15 31.33
C ALA A 9 -22.37 44.22 31.20
N ALA A 10 -21.32 43.92 30.44
CA ALA A 10 -20.30 44.87 30.02
C ALA A 10 -20.23 44.93 28.49
N ILE A 11 -20.04 46.14 27.95
CA ILE A 11 -19.98 46.39 26.50
C ILE A 11 -18.58 46.90 26.16
N LEU A 12 -17.87 46.18 25.29
CA LEU A 12 -16.57 46.59 24.77
C LEU A 12 -16.72 47.01 23.31
N ILE A 13 -16.35 48.25 23.00
CA ILE A 13 -16.35 48.73 21.62
C ILE A 13 -14.92 48.68 21.10
N VAL A 14 -14.70 47.90 20.06
CA VAL A 14 -13.42 47.77 19.36
C VAL A 14 -13.52 48.55 18.06
N SER A 15 -12.88 49.72 18.03
CA SER A 15 -12.82 50.56 16.83
C SER A 15 -11.68 51.57 16.93
N THR A 16 -10.78 51.54 15.95
CA THR A 16 -9.71 52.55 15.81
C THR A 16 -10.21 53.99 15.62
N THR A 17 -11.40 54.19 15.04
CA THR A 17 -11.98 55.52 14.85
C THR A 17 -12.70 56.01 16.11
N ALA A 18 -13.52 55.16 16.74
CA ALA A 18 -14.24 55.51 17.97
C ALA A 18 -13.30 55.66 19.18
N SER A 19 -12.16 54.99 19.18
CA SER A 19 -11.12 55.17 20.21
C SER A 19 -10.47 56.56 20.16
N LYS A 20 -10.54 57.28 19.02
CA LYS A 20 -10.00 58.65 18.87
C LYS A 20 -11.07 59.71 19.05
N ASP A 21 -12.30 59.45 18.63
CA ASP A 21 -13.46 60.32 18.83
C ASP A 21 -14.68 59.51 19.30
N PRO A 22 -15.01 59.54 20.61
CA PRO A 22 -16.13 58.81 21.18
C PRO A 22 -17.52 59.19 20.60
N SER A 23 -17.65 60.33 19.92
CA SER A 23 -18.92 60.78 19.34
C SER A 23 -19.32 60.02 18.06
N THR A 24 -18.40 59.22 17.51
CA THR A 24 -18.60 58.48 16.26
C THR A 24 -19.25 57.10 16.45
N ASP A 25 -19.42 56.62 17.69
CA ASP A 25 -20.08 55.34 17.95
C ASP A 25 -21.59 55.48 18.15
N ALA A 26 -22.35 54.74 17.35
CA ALA A 26 -23.80 54.60 17.51
C ALA A 26 -24.19 53.23 18.10
N SER A 27 -23.22 52.35 18.37
CA SER A 27 -23.44 50.94 18.71
C SER A 27 -23.75 50.74 20.20
N ALA A 28 -23.08 51.47 21.09
CA ALA A 28 -23.25 51.34 22.54
C ALA A 28 -24.70 51.61 22.99
N ASP A 29 -25.27 52.72 22.51
CA ASP A 29 -26.63 53.13 22.88
C ASP A 29 -27.70 52.18 22.33
N LEU A 30 -27.46 51.59 21.15
CA LEU A 30 -28.34 50.57 20.59
C LEU A 30 -28.30 49.27 21.40
N LEU A 31 -27.11 48.77 21.75
CA LEU A 31 -26.99 47.56 22.56
C LEU A 31 -27.58 47.76 23.97
N ARG A 32 -27.43 48.96 24.54
CA ARG A 32 -28.07 49.31 25.83
C ARG A 32 -29.59 49.30 25.74
N LYS A 33 -30.18 49.76 24.63
CA LYS A 33 -31.64 49.67 24.40
C LYS A 33 -32.10 48.22 24.29
N VAL A 34 -31.40 47.40 23.50
CA VAL A 34 -31.74 45.97 23.31
C VAL A 34 -31.70 45.21 24.64
N LEU A 35 -30.69 45.42 25.47
CA LEU A 35 -30.58 44.76 26.77
C LEU A 35 -31.70 45.19 27.76
N LYS A 36 -32.24 46.41 27.62
CA LYS A 36 -33.34 46.91 28.45
C LYS A 36 -34.72 46.47 27.97
N GLU A 37 -34.95 46.44 26.65
CA GLU A 37 -36.27 46.22 26.05
C GLU A 37 -36.56 44.73 25.78
N ASP A 38 -35.59 43.96 25.28
CA ASP A 38 -35.81 42.58 24.79
C ASP A 38 -35.28 41.48 25.73
N GLY A 39 -34.62 41.85 26.83
CA GLY A 39 -33.80 40.94 27.65
C GLY A 39 -34.54 39.99 28.61
N GLY A 40 -35.87 40.08 28.72
CA GLY A 40 -36.72 39.21 29.57
C GLY A 40 -36.46 39.24 31.10
N VAL A 41 -35.37 39.88 31.55
CA VAL A 41 -34.87 40.03 32.93
C VAL A 41 -34.21 41.42 33.02
N PRO A 42 -34.21 42.12 34.17
CA PRO A 42 -33.50 43.40 34.28
C PRO A 42 -31.99 43.21 34.11
N TRP A 43 -31.45 43.61 32.95
CA TRP A 43 -30.01 43.71 32.70
C TRP A 43 -29.50 45.07 33.16
N GLN A 44 -28.41 45.08 33.94
CA GLN A 44 -27.70 46.28 34.34
C GLN A 44 -26.34 46.32 33.62
N VAL A 45 -26.14 47.33 32.76
CA VAL A 45 -24.84 47.57 32.14
C VAL A 45 -23.92 48.20 33.20
N VAL A 46 -22.88 47.47 33.61
CA VAL A 46 -21.99 47.86 34.73
C VAL A 46 -20.68 48.50 34.27
N ALA A 47 -20.26 48.24 33.03
CA ALA A 47 -19.02 48.76 32.47
C ALA A 47 -19.13 48.92 30.96
N GLU A 48 -18.53 49.98 30.45
CA GLU A 48 -18.41 50.30 29.03
C GLU A 48 -17.00 50.82 28.78
N ALA A 49 -16.34 50.32 27.74
CA ALA A 49 -15.02 50.79 27.34
C ALA A 49 -14.87 50.77 25.82
N ILE A 50 -14.05 51.68 25.31
CA ILE A 50 -13.68 51.76 23.90
C ILE A 50 -12.19 51.47 23.79
N VAL A 51 -11.81 50.55 22.91
CA VAL A 51 -10.41 50.17 22.64
C VAL A 51 -10.13 50.21 21.14
N PRO A 52 -8.89 50.51 20.73
CA PRO A 52 -8.50 50.37 19.32
C PRO A 52 -8.48 48.88 18.91
N ASP A 53 -8.52 48.62 17.60
CA ASP A 53 -8.34 47.28 16.99
C ASP A 53 -6.90 46.76 17.17
N ASP A 54 -6.50 46.53 18.43
CA ASP A 54 -5.23 45.97 18.85
C ASP A 54 -5.48 44.74 19.74
N VAL A 55 -4.91 43.61 19.34
CA VAL A 55 -5.13 42.30 19.98
C VAL A 55 -4.83 42.34 21.48
N LEU A 56 -3.71 42.95 21.88
CA LEU A 56 -3.28 42.97 23.28
C LEU A 56 -4.18 43.87 24.14
N ARG A 57 -4.63 45.01 23.59
CA ARG A 57 -5.55 45.93 24.28
C ARG A 57 -6.93 45.31 24.50
N ILE A 58 -7.47 44.64 23.48
CA ILE A 58 -8.75 43.90 23.57
C ILE A 58 -8.63 42.81 24.64
N GLN A 59 -7.56 42.01 24.58
CA GLN A 59 -7.32 40.94 25.54
C GLN A 59 -7.21 41.44 26.97
N HIS A 60 -6.40 42.49 27.19
CA HIS A 60 -6.20 43.06 28.51
C HIS A 60 -7.52 43.57 29.13
N GLN A 61 -8.36 44.23 28.34
CA GLN A 61 -9.64 44.75 28.82
C GLN A 61 -10.65 43.64 29.17
N VAL A 62 -10.72 42.60 28.35
CA VAL A 62 -11.61 41.44 28.59
C VAL A 62 -11.14 40.63 29.80
N ILE A 63 -9.83 40.43 29.96
CA ILE A 63 -9.24 39.77 31.14
C ILE A 63 -9.53 40.60 32.40
N ALA A 64 -9.33 41.91 32.36
CA ALA A 64 -9.59 42.79 33.51
C ALA A 64 -11.04 42.72 34.01
N TRP A 65 -12.01 42.55 33.11
CA TRP A 65 -13.41 42.38 33.50
C TRP A 65 -13.77 40.95 33.91
N ALA A 66 -13.33 39.94 33.16
CA ALA A 66 -13.71 38.55 33.41
C ALA A 66 -13.01 37.94 34.65
N ASP A 67 -11.80 38.41 34.97
CA ASP A 67 -10.97 37.88 36.06
C ASP A 67 -10.94 38.82 37.28
N GLY A 68 -11.66 39.95 37.22
CA GLY A 68 -11.78 40.92 38.31
C GLY A 68 -12.61 40.41 39.50
N PRO A 69 -12.63 41.16 40.62
CA PRO A 69 -13.33 40.76 41.86
C PRO A 69 -14.87 40.69 41.72
N SER A 70 -15.44 41.37 40.72
CA SER A 70 -16.87 41.37 40.42
C SER A 70 -17.12 41.22 38.90
N PRO A 71 -16.96 40.01 38.34
CA PRO A 71 -17.03 39.82 36.89
C PRO A 71 -18.48 39.98 36.39
N PRO A 72 -18.70 40.67 35.26
CA PRO A 72 -20.02 40.77 34.64
C PRO A 72 -20.48 39.40 34.14
N HIS A 73 -21.79 39.15 34.08
CA HIS A 73 -22.32 37.88 33.58
C HIS A 73 -22.19 37.76 32.05
N LEU A 74 -22.29 38.89 31.34
CA LEU A 74 -22.14 38.99 29.89
C LEU A 74 -21.09 40.05 29.53
N ILE A 75 -20.19 39.72 28.62
CA ILE A 75 -19.28 40.65 27.95
C ILE A 75 -19.61 40.60 26.46
N ALA A 76 -20.20 41.67 25.93
CA ALA A 76 -20.50 41.81 24.52
C ALA A 76 -19.45 42.74 23.88
N THR A 77 -18.76 42.26 22.86
CA THR A 77 -17.77 43.07 22.13
C THR A 77 -18.32 43.46 20.75
N THR A 78 -18.23 44.72 20.34
CA THR A 78 -18.50 45.14 18.95
C THR A 78 -17.18 45.38 18.24
N GLY A 79 -16.98 44.83 17.04
CA GLY A 79 -15.72 45.02 16.33
C GLY A 79 -15.67 44.35 14.96
N GLY A 80 -14.52 44.48 14.31
CA GLY A 80 -14.25 43.82 13.03
C GLY A 80 -14.25 42.30 13.17
N THR A 81 -15.32 41.65 12.74
CA THR A 81 -15.45 40.18 12.68
C THR A 81 -15.32 39.62 11.25
N GLY A 82 -15.01 40.46 10.27
CA GLY A 82 -14.91 40.08 8.86
C GLY A 82 -13.54 39.50 8.49
N PHE A 83 -13.19 39.64 7.20
CA PHE A 83 -11.91 39.21 6.63
C PHE A 83 -10.92 40.35 6.38
N ALA A 84 -11.25 41.60 6.77
CA ALA A 84 -10.33 42.71 6.54
C ALA A 84 -9.08 42.56 7.42
N VAL A 85 -7.94 43.11 6.98
CA VAL A 85 -6.66 43.04 7.72
C VAL A 85 -6.77 43.67 9.11
N ALA A 86 -7.68 44.63 9.30
CA ALA A 86 -7.96 45.27 10.58
C ALA A 86 -8.92 44.46 11.48
N ASP A 87 -9.64 43.48 10.94
CA ASP A 87 -10.65 42.68 11.65
C ASP A 87 -9.99 41.60 12.50
N THR A 88 -9.49 41.99 13.68
CA THR A 88 -8.72 41.11 14.59
C THR A 88 -9.50 40.72 15.85
N THR A 89 -10.77 41.11 15.96
CA THR A 89 -11.59 40.89 17.16
C THR A 89 -11.78 39.38 17.47
N PRO A 90 -12.06 38.50 16.49
CA PRO A 90 -12.14 37.06 16.74
C PRO A 90 -10.80 36.47 17.23
N GLU A 91 -9.69 36.84 16.61
CA GLU A 91 -8.33 36.38 16.95
C GLU A 91 -7.92 36.82 18.36
N ALA A 92 -8.37 38.00 18.80
CA ALA A 92 -8.12 38.48 20.14
C ALA A 92 -8.90 37.70 21.21
N ILE A 93 -10.14 37.32 20.92
CA ILE A 93 -11.06 36.69 21.90
C ILE A 93 -10.91 35.17 21.95
N ASP A 94 -10.68 34.48 20.83
CA ASP A 94 -10.58 33.01 20.77
C ASP A 94 -9.65 32.37 21.83
N PRO A 95 -8.41 32.88 22.06
CA PRO A 95 -7.50 32.29 23.05
C PRO A 95 -7.94 32.55 24.50
N LEU A 96 -8.86 33.49 24.76
CA LEU A 96 -9.32 33.81 26.12
C LEU A 96 -10.41 32.87 26.63
N LEU A 97 -11.04 32.09 25.74
CA LEU A 97 -12.21 31.28 26.07
C LEU A 97 -11.78 29.93 26.66
N HIS A 98 -12.26 29.61 27.86
CA HIS A 98 -12.05 28.29 28.46
C HIS A 98 -12.98 27.24 27.85
N LYS A 99 -14.19 27.64 27.44
CA LYS A 99 -15.17 26.77 26.75
C LYS A 99 -15.80 27.53 25.59
N LYS A 100 -15.66 27.01 24.38
CA LYS A 100 -16.29 27.59 23.19
C LYS A 100 -17.78 27.22 23.13
N ALA A 101 -18.63 28.15 22.72
CA ALA A 101 -20.07 27.98 22.58
C ALA A 101 -20.51 28.17 21.12
N PRO A 102 -20.14 27.26 20.19
CA PRO A 102 -20.44 27.42 18.76
C PRO A 102 -21.94 27.42 18.45
N GLY A 103 -22.80 26.89 19.34
CA GLY A 103 -24.26 26.96 19.18
C GLY A 103 -24.80 28.38 19.14
N LEU A 104 -24.27 29.29 19.97
CA LEU A 104 -24.65 30.71 19.98
C LEU A 104 -24.22 31.39 18.67
N VAL A 105 -23.03 31.05 18.19
CA VAL A 105 -22.49 31.52 16.90
C VAL A 105 -23.39 31.09 15.74
N HIS A 106 -23.80 29.82 15.70
CA HIS A 106 -24.70 29.34 14.66
C HIS A 106 -26.08 30.01 14.71
N ALA A 107 -26.63 30.24 15.91
CA ALA A 107 -27.91 30.96 16.05
C ALA A 107 -27.82 32.38 15.51
N MET A 108 -26.77 33.11 15.88
CA MET A 108 -26.45 34.45 15.38
C MET A 108 -26.33 34.51 13.86
N LEU A 109 -25.55 33.59 13.27
CA LEU A 109 -25.37 33.50 11.82
C LEU A 109 -26.68 33.10 11.11
N ALA A 110 -27.43 32.15 11.65
CA ALA A 110 -28.71 31.73 11.08
C ALA A 110 -29.75 32.85 11.08
N THR A 111 -29.87 33.62 12.17
CA THR A 111 -30.78 34.78 12.22
C THR A 111 -30.33 35.88 11.26
N SER A 112 -29.02 36.16 11.19
CA SER A 112 -28.46 37.13 10.24
C SER A 112 -28.74 36.76 8.77
N LEU A 113 -28.77 35.47 8.44
CA LEU A 113 -29.12 34.99 7.10
C LEU A 113 -30.62 35.13 6.76
N LEU A 114 -31.49 35.17 7.78
CA LEU A 114 -32.94 35.24 7.61
C LEU A 114 -33.47 36.68 7.56
N VAL A 115 -32.92 37.59 8.37
CA VAL A 115 -33.47 38.93 8.60
C VAL A 115 -32.87 39.99 7.67
N THR A 116 -31.57 39.90 7.39
CA THR A 116 -30.86 41.02 6.78
C THR A 116 -30.89 40.95 5.23
N PRO A 117 -31.18 42.05 4.51
CA PRO A 117 -31.00 42.10 3.04
C PRO A 117 -29.52 42.01 2.60
N CYS A 118 -28.57 41.97 3.54
CA CYS A 118 -27.13 41.82 3.33
C CYS A 118 -26.65 40.37 3.50
N LYS A 119 -27.35 39.40 2.89
CA LYS A 119 -27.05 37.95 3.02
C LYS A 119 -25.59 37.58 2.70
N SER A 120 -24.93 38.30 1.79
CA SER A 120 -23.54 38.07 1.40
C SER A 120 -22.52 38.48 2.47
N ILE A 121 -22.83 39.47 3.32
CA ILE A 121 -21.89 40.00 4.32
C ILE A 121 -21.92 39.14 5.60
N ALA A 122 -23.09 38.61 5.97
CA ALA A 122 -23.22 37.70 7.11
C ALA A 122 -22.39 36.41 6.94
N MET A 123 -22.27 35.90 5.70
CA MET A 123 -21.42 34.75 5.36
C MET A 123 -19.92 35.04 5.56
N MET A 124 -19.54 36.32 5.55
CA MET A 124 -18.15 36.75 5.71
C MET A 124 -17.78 37.08 7.16
N SER A 125 -18.72 36.99 8.10
CA SER A 125 -18.50 37.26 9.52
C SER A 125 -18.02 36.00 10.24
N ARG A 126 -17.05 36.15 11.14
CA ARG A 126 -16.43 35.10 11.94
C ARG A 126 -16.67 35.33 13.44
N PRO A 127 -17.93 35.42 13.91
CA PRO A 127 -18.19 35.68 15.31
C PRO A 127 -17.80 34.48 16.18
N ILE A 128 -17.34 34.77 17.39
CA ILE A 128 -16.94 33.80 18.41
C ILE A 128 -17.75 34.06 19.67
N ALA A 129 -18.21 32.99 20.30
CA ALA A 129 -18.87 33.04 21.60
C ALA A 129 -18.33 31.92 22.50
N GLY A 130 -18.27 32.18 23.80
CA GLY A 130 -17.82 31.18 24.77
C GLY A 130 -17.87 31.69 26.20
N VAL A 131 -17.31 30.89 27.09
CA VAL A 131 -17.27 31.16 28.52
C VAL A 131 -15.81 31.30 28.97
N ARG A 132 -15.54 32.37 29.71
CA ARG A 132 -14.33 32.54 30.50
C ARG A 132 -14.74 32.71 31.96
N ASN A 133 -14.22 31.83 32.82
CA ASN A 133 -14.59 31.77 34.24
C ASN A 133 -16.12 31.70 34.45
N ARG A 134 -16.73 32.81 34.89
CA ARG A 134 -18.18 32.93 35.15
C ARG A 134 -18.90 33.85 34.16
N SER A 135 -18.19 34.37 33.17
CA SER A 135 -18.68 35.35 32.20
C SER A 135 -18.84 34.72 30.82
N ILE A 136 -19.96 35.02 30.17
CA ILE A 136 -20.16 34.69 28.75
C ILE A 136 -19.62 35.83 27.92
N ILE A 137 -18.76 35.51 26.95
CA ILE A 137 -18.20 36.47 26.01
C ILE A 137 -18.81 36.20 24.62
N VAL A 138 -19.31 37.24 23.98
CA VAL A 138 -19.90 37.18 22.62
C VAL A 138 -19.33 38.32 21.78
N THR A 139 -18.80 37.99 20.60
CA THR A 139 -18.37 39.00 19.62
C THR A 139 -19.49 39.30 18.65
N LEU A 140 -19.89 40.56 18.58
CA LEU A 140 -20.89 41.10 17.67
C LEU A 140 -20.20 41.85 16.51
N PRO A 141 -20.82 41.89 15.32
CA PRO A 141 -20.30 42.66 14.19
C PRO A 141 -20.14 44.15 14.52
N GLY A 142 -19.18 44.82 13.88
CA GLY A 142 -18.94 46.25 14.07
C GLY A 142 -20.02 47.19 13.50
N SER A 143 -20.94 46.69 12.66
CA SER A 143 -22.04 47.51 12.16
C SER A 143 -23.15 47.64 13.22
N PRO A 144 -23.63 48.86 13.55
CA PRO A 144 -24.60 49.05 14.65
C PRO A 144 -25.90 48.24 14.49
N LYS A 145 -26.40 48.15 13.24
CA LYS A 145 -27.58 47.34 12.90
C LYS A 145 -27.30 45.83 13.03
N GLY A 146 -26.13 45.37 12.57
CA GLY A 146 -25.74 43.96 12.68
C GLY A 146 -25.53 43.53 14.13
N ALA A 147 -24.95 44.39 14.97
CA ALA A 147 -24.79 44.14 16.40
C ALA A 147 -26.14 44.01 17.12
N GLN A 148 -27.09 44.90 16.82
CA GLN A 148 -28.46 44.85 17.36
C GLN A 148 -29.17 43.55 17.01
N GLU A 149 -29.21 43.18 15.72
CA GLU A 149 -29.90 41.98 15.24
C GLU A 149 -29.30 40.70 15.84
N ASN A 150 -27.97 40.63 15.91
CA ASN A 150 -27.27 39.47 16.48
C ASN A 150 -27.48 39.37 17.99
N LEU A 151 -27.52 40.48 18.71
CA LEU A 151 -27.79 40.44 20.15
C LEU A 151 -29.25 40.05 20.43
N GLN A 152 -30.22 40.59 19.67
CA GLN A 152 -31.65 40.27 19.83
C GLN A 152 -31.95 38.78 19.65
N SER A 153 -31.24 38.08 18.77
CA SER A 153 -31.45 36.65 18.52
C SER A 153 -31.07 35.78 19.72
N ILE A 154 -30.03 36.18 20.48
CA ILE A 154 -29.50 35.40 21.59
C ILE A 154 -30.00 35.89 22.95
N VAL A 155 -30.45 37.14 23.08
CA VAL A 155 -30.71 37.80 24.37
C VAL A 155 -31.71 37.04 25.26
N LYS A 156 -32.69 36.35 24.65
CA LYS A 156 -33.68 35.53 25.39
C LYS A 156 -33.07 34.29 26.05
N LEU A 157 -31.98 33.76 25.50
CA LEU A 157 -31.28 32.56 25.99
C LEU A 157 -30.13 32.90 26.95
N LEU A 158 -29.59 34.12 26.88
CA LEU A 158 -28.46 34.57 27.69
C LEU A 158 -28.68 34.45 29.21
N PRO A 159 -29.87 34.73 29.79
CA PRO A 159 -30.08 34.57 31.24
C PRO A 159 -29.85 33.14 31.72
N HIS A 160 -30.32 32.15 30.97
CA HIS A 160 -30.12 30.74 31.31
C HIS A 160 -28.66 30.33 31.17
N ALA A 161 -28.00 30.75 30.09
CA ALA A 161 -26.59 30.48 29.87
C ALA A 161 -25.72 31.09 30.99
N CYS A 162 -26.04 32.31 31.45
CA CYS A 162 -25.32 32.96 32.55
C CYS A 162 -25.45 32.18 33.87
N VAL A 163 -26.65 31.69 34.20
CA VAL A 163 -26.87 30.88 35.40
C VAL A 163 -26.06 29.58 35.35
N GLN A 164 -26.01 28.92 34.19
CA GLN A 164 -25.17 27.73 34.00
C GLN A 164 -23.66 28.03 34.09
N ALA A 165 -23.21 29.16 33.54
CA ALA A 165 -21.81 29.59 33.62
C ALA A 165 -21.35 29.88 35.06
N THR A 166 -22.26 30.30 35.95
CA THR A 166 -21.95 30.51 37.37
C THR A 166 -21.87 29.24 38.23
N GLY A 167 -22.17 28.06 37.66
CA GLY A 167 -22.02 26.76 38.32
C GLY A 167 -23.27 26.23 39.04
N ALA A 168 -24.47 26.73 38.70
CA ALA A 168 -25.73 26.20 39.23
C ALA A 168 -25.98 24.74 38.78
N ASP A 169 -26.54 23.92 39.67
CA ASP A 169 -26.66 22.46 39.48
C ASP A 169 -27.62 22.11 38.33
N SER A 170 -27.04 21.67 37.21
CA SER A 170 -27.72 21.39 35.93
C SER A 170 -28.96 20.51 36.06
N ARG A 171 -29.01 19.57 37.02
CA ARG A 171 -30.16 18.65 37.20
C ARG A 171 -31.41 19.32 37.75
N SER A 172 -31.27 20.32 38.62
CA SER A 172 -32.40 21.05 39.22
C SER A 172 -33.09 22.00 38.23
N LEU A 173 -32.37 22.51 37.23
CA LEU A 173 -32.90 23.39 36.18
C LEU A 173 -33.63 22.62 35.07
N HIS A 174 -33.19 21.39 34.77
CA HIS A 174 -33.78 20.55 33.71
C HIS A 174 -35.11 19.87 34.11
N ALA A 175 -35.40 19.70 35.41
CA ALA A 175 -36.56 18.93 35.87
C ALA A 175 -37.94 19.60 35.67
N GLY A 176 -37.99 20.89 35.34
CA GLY A 176 -39.26 21.61 35.09
C GLY A 176 -39.22 22.71 34.02
N GLY A 177 -38.05 22.94 33.40
CA GLY A 177 -37.81 24.13 32.56
C GLY A 177 -38.23 23.97 31.10
N ILE A 178 -38.05 22.81 30.47
CA ILE A 178 -38.10 22.69 28.99
C ILE A 178 -39.50 23.04 28.43
N LYS A 179 -40.57 22.52 29.04
CA LYS A 179 -41.95 22.82 28.61
C LYS A 179 -42.36 24.28 28.80
N LYS A 180 -41.81 24.96 29.81
CA LYS A 180 -42.07 26.38 30.06
C LYS A 180 -41.21 27.28 29.16
N LEU A 181 -39.99 26.83 28.85
CA LEU A 181 -39.03 27.49 27.97
C LEU A 181 -39.43 27.41 26.49
N GLU A 182 -40.00 26.30 26.03
CA GLU A 182 -40.54 26.17 24.66
C GLU A 182 -41.75 27.10 24.44
N ALA A 183 -42.59 27.27 25.47
CA ALA A 183 -43.73 28.19 25.46
C ALA A 183 -43.30 29.67 25.51
N ASP A 184 -42.32 30.02 26.36
CA ASP A 184 -41.79 31.40 26.45
C ASP A 184 -40.89 31.76 25.23
N ALA A 185 -40.34 30.77 24.51
CA ALA A 185 -39.51 30.96 23.31
C ALA A 185 -40.28 30.90 21.97
N GLY A 186 -41.58 30.59 21.98
CA GLY A 186 -42.44 30.63 20.79
C GLY A 186 -42.13 29.56 19.73
N VAL A 187 -41.60 28.40 20.12
CA VAL A 187 -41.25 27.32 19.18
C VAL A 187 -42.35 26.26 19.19
N HIS A 188 -43.22 26.25 18.17
CA HIS A 188 -44.22 25.18 17.98
C HIS A 188 -43.62 24.01 17.17
N GLY A 189 -43.44 22.87 17.82
CA GLY A 189 -43.07 21.61 17.16
C GLY A 189 -44.26 21.03 16.37
N ALA A 190 -44.04 20.71 15.09
CA ALA A 190 -45.04 20.15 14.20
C ALA A 190 -45.18 18.62 14.35
N ALA A 191 -46.42 18.21 14.67
CA ALA A 191 -47.16 17.00 14.29
C ALA A 191 -46.58 15.59 14.54
N GLU A 192 -47.21 14.87 15.48
CA GLU A 192 -47.30 13.40 15.52
C GLU A 192 -48.28 12.87 14.45
N PRO A 193 -48.06 11.66 13.86
CA PRO A 193 -49.01 11.09 12.91
C PRO A 193 -50.11 10.28 13.61
N SER A 194 -51.37 10.66 13.30
CA SER A 194 -52.60 10.05 13.78
C SER A 194 -52.86 8.65 13.21
N SER A 195 -53.25 7.72 14.08
CA SER A 195 -53.87 6.44 13.76
C SER A 195 -55.28 6.62 13.16
N LYS A 196 -55.55 6.04 11.98
CA LYS A 196 -56.93 5.80 11.50
C LYS A 196 -57.14 4.34 11.13
N GLN A 197 -58.14 3.75 11.79
CA GLN A 197 -58.79 2.49 11.43
C GLN A 197 -59.61 2.66 10.15
N HIS A 198 -59.57 1.66 9.26
CA HIS A 198 -60.70 1.31 8.40
C HIS A 198 -60.75 -0.20 8.19
N ASN A 199 -61.92 -0.79 8.49
CA ASN A 199 -62.35 -2.13 8.12
C ASN A 199 -62.76 -2.14 6.64
N HIS A 200 -62.46 -3.23 5.90
CA HIS A 200 -63.43 -4.01 5.12
C HIS A 200 -62.78 -5.27 4.50
N HIS A 201 -63.60 -6.32 4.38
CA HIS A 201 -63.31 -7.71 4.05
C HIS A 201 -62.88 -7.98 2.60
N GLY A 202 -62.20 -9.13 2.35
CA GLY A 202 -62.24 -9.81 1.06
C GLY A 202 -61.04 -10.69 0.67
N HIS A 203 -61.05 -11.93 1.15
CA HIS A 203 -60.53 -13.20 0.56
C HIS A 203 -59.33 -13.28 -0.42
N ASN A 204 -58.40 -14.17 -0.01
CA ASN A 204 -57.73 -15.25 -0.75
C ASN A 204 -56.60 -14.98 -1.77
N HIS A 205 -55.42 -15.50 -1.40
CA HIS A 205 -54.55 -16.48 -2.11
C HIS A 205 -53.06 -16.10 -2.19
N HIS A 206 -52.25 -17.02 -1.67
CA HIS A 206 -50.87 -17.42 -2.02
C HIS A 206 -49.83 -16.37 -2.41
N ALA A 207 -48.76 -16.31 -1.60
CA ALA A 207 -47.38 -16.68 -1.97
C ALA A 207 -46.38 -15.84 -1.16
N HIS A 208 -45.59 -16.49 -0.32
CA HIS A 208 -44.47 -15.86 0.38
C HIS A 208 -43.33 -15.60 -0.61
N GLY A 209 -43.33 -14.41 -1.22
CA GLY A 209 -42.16 -13.80 -1.84
C GLY A 209 -41.54 -12.84 -0.83
N HIS A 210 -40.36 -13.16 -0.31
CA HIS A 210 -39.53 -12.20 0.41
C HIS A 210 -39.05 -11.14 -0.58
N GLY A 211 -39.79 -10.04 -0.68
CA GLY A 211 -39.39 -8.85 -1.43
C GLY A 211 -38.16 -8.22 -0.77
N GLU A 212 -37.08 -8.13 -1.54
CA GLU A 212 -35.88 -7.37 -1.20
C GLU A 212 -36.22 -5.91 -0.89
N LEU A 213 -35.52 -5.36 0.10
CA LEU A 213 -35.57 -3.93 0.43
C LEU A 213 -35.16 -3.10 -0.80
N VAL A 214 -36.12 -2.38 -1.39
CA VAL A 214 -35.84 -1.41 -2.46
C VAL A 214 -35.05 -0.25 -1.87
N ARG A 215 -33.77 -0.16 -2.24
CA ARG A 215 -32.89 0.96 -1.89
C ARG A 215 -33.25 2.19 -2.73
N HIS A 216 -33.73 3.26 -2.09
CA HIS A 216 -33.72 4.60 -2.67
C HIS A 216 -32.36 5.27 -2.41
N THR A 217 -31.29 4.72 -2.97
CA THR A 217 -30.02 5.44 -3.16
C THR A 217 -29.55 5.16 -4.57
N LYS A 218 -29.28 6.21 -5.35
CA LYS A 218 -28.71 6.09 -6.69
C LYS A 218 -27.41 5.27 -6.62
N PRO A 219 -27.14 4.31 -7.51
CA PRO A 219 -25.96 3.43 -7.42
C PRO A 219 -24.61 4.11 -7.67
N ASP A 220 -24.59 5.42 -7.94
CA ASP A 220 -23.50 6.06 -8.67
C ASP A 220 -22.66 7.08 -7.87
N VAL A 221 -22.64 6.94 -6.55
CA VAL A 221 -21.63 7.62 -5.73
C VAL A 221 -20.70 6.57 -5.18
N LYS A 222 -19.56 6.33 -5.85
CA LYS A 222 -18.42 5.63 -5.25
C LYS A 222 -18.08 6.35 -3.94
N GLY A 223 -18.54 5.81 -2.82
CA GLY A 223 -18.31 6.39 -1.51
C GLY A 223 -16.82 6.35 -1.22
N LEU A 224 -16.18 7.51 -1.15
CA LEU A 224 -14.80 7.65 -0.67
C LEU A 224 -14.67 7.01 0.72
N SER A 225 -13.48 6.54 1.05
CA SER A 225 -13.12 6.07 2.39
C SER A 225 -13.48 7.09 3.49
N ASN A 226 -13.73 6.55 4.69
CA ASN A 226 -14.13 7.32 5.88
C ASN A 226 -13.23 8.54 6.08
N ASN A 227 -13.81 9.73 6.23
CA ASN A 227 -13.03 10.92 6.58
C ASN A 227 -12.63 10.85 8.07
N PRO A 228 -11.33 10.77 8.41
CA PRO A 228 -10.88 10.72 9.80
C PRO A 228 -11.32 11.94 10.63
N GLN A 229 -11.55 13.09 9.98
CA GLN A 229 -11.94 14.34 10.64
C GLN A 229 -13.40 14.37 11.13
N LEU A 230 -14.28 13.48 10.65
CA LEU A 230 -15.73 13.56 10.92
C LEU A 230 -16.18 12.92 12.25
N GLY A 231 -15.26 12.51 13.12
CA GLY A 231 -15.55 11.87 14.39
C GLY A 231 -16.21 10.48 14.25
N PRO A 232 -16.27 9.66 15.33
CA PRO A 232 -16.67 8.24 15.22
C PRO A 232 -18.14 8.02 14.85
N THR A 233 -19.02 8.98 15.14
CA THR A 233 -20.47 8.85 14.96
C THR A 233 -20.93 9.02 13.52
N ARG A 234 -20.14 9.68 12.66
CA ARG A 234 -20.47 9.95 11.25
C ARG A 234 -19.74 9.04 10.25
N ARG A 235 -19.12 7.97 10.74
CA ARG A 235 -18.40 6.99 9.91
C ARG A 235 -19.34 5.96 9.30
N HIS A 236 -18.99 5.46 8.13
CA HIS A 236 -19.67 4.32 7.53
C HIS A 236 -19.52 3.10 8.45
N ARG A 237 -20.66 2.50 8.82
CA ARG A 237 -20.73 1.25 9.60
C ARG A 237 -20.52 0.02 8.72
N GLU A 238 -20.69 0.19 7.41
CA GLU A 238 -20.37 -0.80 6.39
C GLU A 238 -19.23 -0.26 5.53
N SER A 239 -18.29 -1.12 5.15
CA SER A 239 -17.19 -0.72 4.28
C SER A 239 -17.71 -0.31 2.89
N PRO A 240 -17.23 0.81 2.33
CA PRO A 240 -17.67 1.29 1.02
C PRO A 240 -17.23 0.39 -0.14
N TYR A 241 -16.17 -0.41 0.06
CA TYR A 241 -15.67 -1.35 -0.95
C TYR A 241 -16.41 -2.68 -0.89
N PRO A 242 -16.93 -3.23 -2.01
CA PRO A 242 -17.54 -4.56 -2.05
C PRO A 242 -16.54 -5.66 -1.68
N MET A 243 -17.03 -6.85 -1.38
CA MET A 243 -16.19 -8.02 -1.13
C MET A 243 -15.96 -8.75 -2.45
N LEU A 244 -14.71 -8.92 -2.85
CA LEU A 244 -14.34 -9.63 -4.06
C LEU A 244 -13.94 -11.08 -3.74
N SER A 245 -14.11 -12.00 -4.69
CA SER A 245 -13.47 -13.32 -4.62
C SER A 245 -11.95 -13.19 -4.81
N VAL A 246 -11.20 -14.26 -4.53
CA VAL A 246 -9.74 -14.23 -4.73
C VAL A 246 -9.41 -14.17 -6.22
N ASP A 247 -10.14 -14.90 -7.06
CA ASP A 247 -9.92 -14.93 -8.51
C ASP A 247 -10.25 -13.58 -9.16
N ASP A 248 -11.33 -12.90 -8.71
CA ASP A 248 -11.65 -11.54 -9.17
C ASP A 248 -10.56 -10.55 -8.73
N ALA A 249 -10.06 -10.68 -7.49
CA ALA A 249 -8.99 -9.82 -6.99
C ALA A 249 -7.69 -10.01 -7.78
N LEU A 250 -7.34 -11.26 -8.13
CA LEU A 250 -6.20 -11.59 -8.97
C LEU A 250 -6.36 -11.03 -10.39
N SER A 251 -7.56 -11.10 -10.97
CA SER A 251 -7.87 -10.55 -12.29
C SER A 251 -7.71 -9.02 -12.31
N VAL A 252 -8.22 -8.34 -11.28
CA VAL A 252 -8.06 -6.89 -11.11
C VAL A 252 -6.58 -6.51 -10.91
N ILE A 253 -5.82 -7.29 -10.16
CA ILE A 253 -4.36 -7.08 -10.00
C ILE A 253 -3.67 -7.23 -11.36
N ASP A 254 -4.02 -8.26 -12.13
CA ASP A 254 -3.47 -8.46 -13.46
C ASP A 254 -3.78 -7.23 -14.33
N GLU A 255 -5.03 -6.83 -14.48
CA GLU A 255 -5.45 -5.72 -15.34
C GLU A 255 -4.79 -4.36 -14.99
N GLN A 256 -4.62 -4.07 -13.70
CA GLN A 256 -4.16 -2.75 -13.23
C GLN A 256 -2.66 -2.67 -12.96
N THR A 257 -1.97 -3.81 -12.91
CA THR A 257 -0.52 -3.86 -12.74
C THR A 257 0.17 -3.39 -14.03
N PRO A 258 1.13 -2.44 -13.95
CA PRO A 258 1.88 -2.00 -15.12
C PRO A 258 2.55 -3.15 -15.87
N GLY A 259 2.61 -3.03 -17.20
CA GLY A 259 3.32 -3.99 -18.05
C GLY A 259 4.83 -3.99 -17.80
N PRO A 260 5.52 -5.08 -18.18
CA PRO A 260 6.96 -5.20 -18.00
C PRO A 260 7.73 -4.18 -18.85
N GLN A 261 8.87 -3.70 -18.35
CA GLN A 261 9.76 -2.78 -19.05
C GLN A 261 10.99 -3.53 -19.56
N ILE A 262 11.41 -3.28 -20.79
CA ILE A 262 12.59 -3.92 -21.39
C ILE A 262 13.83 -3.08 -21.11
N ILE A 263 14.90 -3.73 -20.66
CA ILE A 263 16.23 -3.14 -20.50
C ILE A 263 17.28 -4.03 -21.14
N GLU A 264 18.37 -3.42 -21.62
CA GLU A 264 19.56 -4.14 -22.06
C GLU A 264 20.48 -4.34 -20.86
N GLN A 265 20.90 -5.59 -20.63
CA GLN A 265 21.79 -5.95 -19.53
C GLN A 265 22.94 -6.79 -20.06
N ARG A 266 24.14 -6.54 -19.52
CA ARG A 266 25.32 -7.34 -19.80
C ARG A 266 25.12 -8.76 -19.26
N VAL A 267 25.62 -9.76 -19.99
CA VAL A 267 25.63 -11.14 -19.54
C VAL A 267 26.68 -11.29 -18.44
N ASP A 268 26.25 -11.18 -17.18
CA ASP A 268 27.00 -11.39 -15.95
C ASP A 268 26.11 -12.05 -14.88
N GLU A 269 26.62 -12.30 -13.67
CA GLU A 269 25.86 -12.95 -12.61
C GLU A 269 24.58 -12.20 -12.18
N ARG A 270 24.41 -10.93 -12.55
CA ARG A 270 23.25 -10.11 -12.14
C ARG A 270 21.99 -10.41 -12.96
N ILE A 271 22.14 -11.05 -14.12
CA ILE A 271 20.99 -11.47 -14.96
C ILE A 271 20.31 -12.73 -14.40
N ILE A 272 20.92 -13.41 -13.43
CA ILE A 272 20.37 -14.64 -12.84
C ILE A 272 19.00 -14.34 -12.25
N GLY A 273 18.00 -15.10 -12.68
CA GLY A 273 16.59 -14.97 -12.33
C GLY A 273 15.80 -13.99 -13.21
N SER A 274 16.44 -13.30 -14.17
CA SER A 274 15.78 -12.35 -15.07
C SER A 274 15.11 -13.11 -16.20
N VAL A 275 14.07 -12.52 -16.79
CA VAL A 275 13.34 -13.12 -17.92
C VAL A 275 13.75 -12.44 -19.21
N VAL A 276 14.02 -13.24 -20.23
CA VAL A 276 14.41 -12.80 -21.57
C VAL A 276 13.24 -12.08 -22.24
N ALA A 277 13.47 -10.84 -22.66
CA ALA A 277 12.45 -10.00 -23.29
C ALA A 277 12.39 -10.16 -24.82
N GLU A 278 13.48 -10.60 -25.45
CA GLU A 278 13.58 -10.86 -26.89
C GLU A 278 14.34 -12.17 -27.14
N THR A 279 13.85 -12.99 -28.06
CA THR A 279 14.49 -14.27 -28.44
C THR A 279 15.95 -14.07 -28.82
N VAL A 280 16.85 -14.80 -28.16
CA VAL A 280 18.29 -14.74 -28.38
C VAL A 280 18.73 -15.82 -29.36
N LYS A 281 19.54 -15.44 -30.33
CA LYS A 281 20.13 -16.36 -31.31
C LYS A 281 21.63 -16.49 -31.11
N ALA A 282 22.18 -17.65 -31.45
CA ALA A 282 23.62 -17.88 -31.44
C ALA A 282 24.33 -16.92 -32.41
N ARG A 283 25.35 -16.19 -31.92
CA ARG A 283 26.16 -15.31 -32.77
C ARG A 283 27.26 -16.08 -33.51
N GLU A 284 27.72 -17.18 -32.92
CA GLU A 284 28.84 -17.98 -33.39
C GLU A 284 28.46 -19.46 -33.36
N ASN A 285 29.16 -20.27 -34.16
CA ASN A 285 29.06 -21.72 -34.11
C ASN A 285 29.81 -22.23 -32.86
N VAL A 286 29.24 -23.21 -32.18
CA VAL A 286 29.90 -23.93 -31.08
C VAL A 286 29.97 -25.41 -31.47
N PRO A 287 31.18 -25.99 -31.66
CA PRO A 287 32.49 -25.32 -31.72
C PRO A 287 32.65 -24.46 -32.99
N ALA A 288 33.51 -23.43 -32.92
CA ALA A 288 33.76 -22.51 -34.04
C ALA A 288 34.66 -23.10 -35.14
N PHE A 289 35.33 -24.20 -34.86
CA PHE A 289 36.23 -24.93 -35.75
C PHE A 289 36.06 -26.43 -35.54
N ARG A 290 36.56 -27.23 -36.49
CA ARG A 290 36.57 -28.70 -36.36
C ARG A 290 37.49 -29.10 -35.22
N ALA A 291 36.97 -29.81 -34.22
CA ALA A 291 37.71 -30.12 -32.99
C ALA A 291 37.80 -31.63 -32.75
N SER A 292 38.86 -32.08 -32.09
CA SER A 292 39.00 -33.49 -31.71
C SER A 292 38.07 -33.87 -30.56
N ILE A 293 37.41 -35.04 -30.65
CA ILE A 293 36.63 -35.63 -29.55
C ILE A 293 37.54 -36.34 -28.53
N VAL A 294 38.70 -36.83 -28.98
CA VAL A 294 39.61 -37.70 -28.23
C VAL A 294 41.04 -37.17 -28.26
N ASP A 295 41.86 -37.60 -27.29
CA ASP A 295 43.30 -37.45 -27.39
C ASP A 295 43.83 -38.48 -28.39
N GLY A 296 44.72 -38.07 -29.29
CA GLY A 296 45.11 -38.96 -30.37
C GLY A 296 45.95 -38.33 -31.47
N TYR A 297 45.75 -38.85 -32.67
CA TYR A 297 46.44 -38.43 -33.88
C TYR A 297 45.43 -38.08 -34.97
N ALA A 298 45.48 -36.84 -35.45
CA ALA A 298 44.73 -36.38 -36.62
C ALA A 298 45.36 -36.98 -37.88
N VAL A 299 44.51 -37.52 -38.75
CA VAL A 299 44.91 -38.23 -39.97
C VAL A 299 44.09 -37.77 -41.17
N VAL A 300 44.63 -37.99 -42.36
CA VAL A 300 43.87 -37.96 -43.62
C VAL A 300 43.47 -39.40 -43.94
N ALA A 301 42.19 -39.74 -43.77
CA ALA A 301 41.71 -41.09 -43.98
C ALA A 301 41.77 -41.44 -45.49
N PRO A 302 42.46 -42.53 -45.88
CA PRO A 302 42.50 -42.98 -47.26
C PRO A 302 41.15 -43.60 -47.66
N LYS A 303 40.86 -43.67 -48.96
CA LYS A 303 39.55 -44.11 -49.47
C LYS A 303 39.19 -45.56 -49.12
N ASP A 304 40.18 -46.39 -48.86
CA ASP A 304 40.04 -47.79 -48.42
C ASP A 304 39.97 -47.93 -46.90
N GLY A 305 40.14 -46.84 -46.14
CA GLY A 305 40.05 -46.78 -44.69
C GLY A 305 41.18 -47.53 -43.96
N ASN A 306 42.20 -47.99 -44.67
CA ASN A 306 43.30 -48.75 -44.09
C ASN A 306 44.39 -47.80 -43.58
N MET A 307 44.46 -47.63 -42.25
CA MET A 307 45.48 -46.86 -41.57
C MET A 307 46.45 -47.74 -40.79
N THR A 308 46.58 -49.04 -41.12
CA THR A 308 47.57 -49.89 -40.46
C THR A 308 48.97 -49.60 -40.99
N GLY A 309 49.86 -49.08 -40.15
CA GLY A 309 51.24 -48.79 -40.55
C GLY A 309 51.95 -47.79 -39.65
N VAL A 310 53.23 -47.51 -39.96
CA VAL A 310 54.05 -46.53 -39.24
C VAL A 310 54.01 -45.21 -40.00
N PHE A 311 53.63 -44.13 -39.31
CA PHE A 311 53.50 -42.79 -39.87
C PHE A 311 54.34 -41.76 -39.11
N PRO A 312 54.94 -40.78 -39.81
CA PRO A 312 55.69 -39.71 -39.19
C PRO A 312 54.77 -38.65 -38.57
N VAL A 313 55.05 -38.27 -37.33
CA VAL A 313 54.39 -37.16 -36.63
C VAL A 313 55.00 -35.85 -37.10
N THR A 314 54.21 -35.05 -37.82
CA THR A 314 54.71 -33.85 -38.53
C THR A 314 54.28 -32.52 -37.91
N ALA A 315 53.32 -32.57 -36.97
CA ALA A 315 52.84 -31.42 -36.23
C ALA A 315 52.26 -31.85 -34.88
N VAL A 316 52.33 -30.95 -33.90
CA VAL A 316 51.64 -31.07 -32.61
C VAL A 316 50.63 -29.93 -32.52
N SER A 317 49.34 -30.27 -32.52
CA SER A 317 48.25 -29.32 -32.32
C SER A 317 47.87 -29.30 -30.84
N HIS A 318 48.34 -28.27 -30.13
CA HIS A 318 47.87 -27.98 -28.78
C HIS A 318 46.58 -27.16 -28.85
N ALA A 319 45.73 -27.23 -27.82
CA ALA A 319 44.47 -26.49 -27.73
C ALA A 319 44.61 -24.94 -27.65
N ALA A 320 45.74 -24.38 -28.11
CA ALA A 320 46.02 -22.96 -28.18
C ALA A 320 45.70 -22.40 -29.59
N PRO A 321 45.19 -21.16 -29.71
CA PRO A 321 44.94 -20.52 -31.00
C PRO A 321 46.24 -20.35 -31.82
N GLY A 322 46.23 -20.76 -33.09
CA GLY A 322 47.40 -20.59 -33.98
C GLY A 322 47.20 -21.08 -35.41
N GLU A 323 48.11 -20.70 -36.31
CA GLU A 323 48.16 -21.20 -37.69
C GLU A 323 48.80 -22.59 -37.73
N VAL A 324 48.02 -23.58 -38.18
CA VAL A 324 48.47 -24.97 -38.32
C VAL A 324 48.75 -25.29 -39.78
N LYS A 325 49.90 -25.91 -40.07
CA LYS A 325 50.26 -26.35 -41.43
C LYS A 325 49.28 -27.43 -41.92
N PRO A 326 48.93 -27.44 -43.22
CA PRO A 326 48.04 -28.46 -43.77
C PRO A 326 48.68 -29.85 -43.71
N LEU A 327 47.91 -30.83 -43.25
CA LEU A 327 48.30 -32.24 -43.18
C LEU A 327 48.11 -32.90 -44.55
N ARG A 328 49.07 -33.74 -44.96
CA ARG A 328 49.02 -34.52 -46.20
C ARG A 328 48.76 -35.99 -45.92
N GLU A 329 48.28 -36.71 -46.92
CA GLU A 329 48.14 -38.17 -46.85
C GLU A 329 49.50 -38.83 -46.51
N GLY A 330 49.51 -39.76 -45.56
CA GLY A 330 50.72 -40.40 -45.04
C GLY A 330 51.46 -39.58 -43.95
N GLN A 331 50.92 -38.46 -43.49
CA GLN A 331 51.41 -37.71 -42.34
C GLN A 331 50.37 -37.70 -41.22
N VAL A 332 50.84 -37.70 -39.97
CA VAL A 332 49.95 -37.62 -38.80
C VAL A 332 50.34 -36.42 -37.93
N ALA A 333 49.36 -35.87 -37.21
CA ALA A 333 49.58 -34.79 -36.27
C ALA A 333 49.03 -35.18 -34.91
N ARG A 334 49.84 -35.04 -33.85
CA ARG A 334 49.35 -35.26 -32.48
C ARG A 334 48.35 -34.19 -32.13
N ILE A 335 47.20 -34.59 -31.61
CA ILE A 335 46.10 -33.69 -31.26
C ILE A 335 45.54 -34.06 -29.89
N THR A 336 45.23 -33.05 -29.10
CA THR A 336 44.53 -33.24 -27.81
C THR A 336 43.03 -32.97 -27.97
N THR A 337 42.25 -33.46 -27.03
CA THR A 337 40.81 -33.26 -26.95
C THR A 337 40.48 -31.77 -26.98
N GLY A 338 39.55 -31.37 -27.85
CA GLY A 338 39.15 -29.96 -28.04
C GLY A 338 40.12 -29.10 -28.87
N ALA A 339 41.29 -29.62 -29.28
CA ALA A 339 42.20 -28.87 -30.14
C ALA A 339 41.67 -28.78 -31.58
N PRO A 340 42.03 -27.71 -32.32
CA PRO A 340 41.62 -27.53 -33.71
C PRO A 340 42.26 -28.58 -34.62
N LEU A 341 41.47 -29.12 -35.53
CA LEU A 341 41.92 -30.07 -36.55
C LEU A 341 42.83 -29.35 -37.57
N PRO A 342 44.04 -29.86 -37.86
CA PRO A 342 44.88 -29.34 -38.93
C PRO A 342 44.15 -29.31 -40.28
N PRO A 343 44.34 -28.27 -41.12
CA PRO A 343 43.75 -28.23 -42.45
C PRO A 343 44.11 -29.49 -43.26
N GLY A 344 43.12 -30.14 -43.87
CA GLY A 344 43.31 -31.38 -44.63
C GLY A 344 43.12 -32.68 -43.85
N ALA A 345 43.16 -32.64 -42.51
CA ALA A 345 42.80 -33.80 -41.68
C ALA A 345 41.30 -34.11 -41.78
N THR A 346 40.93 -35.38 -41.84
CA THR A 346 39.54 -35.83 -41.97
C THR A 346 39.01 -36.50 -40.71
N SER A 347 39.88 -37.16 -39.92
CA SER A 347 39.51 -38.03 -38.81
C SER A 347 40.58 -38.02 -37.70
N VAL A 348 40.24 -38.52 -36.51
CA VAL A 348 41.18 -38.68 -35.38
C VAL A 348 41.18 -40.13 -34.87
N ILE A 349 42.37 -40.69 -34.66
CA ILE A 349 42.56 -42.01 -34.05
C ILE A 349 42.99 -41.83 -32.60
N MET A 350 42.37 -42.57 -31.68
CA MET A 350 42.65 -42.53 -30.24
C MET A 350 44.08 -42.98 -29.94
N VAL A 351 44.73 -42.41 -28.90
CA VAL A 351 46.08 -42.82 -28.50
C VAL A 351 46.15 -44.31 -28.18
N GLU A 352 45.10 -44.87 -27.59
CA GLU A 352 44.98 -46.28 -27.21
C GLU A 352 45.14 -47.24 -28.39
N ASP A 353 44.81 -46.79 -29.61
CA ASP A 353 44.93 -47.58 -30.84
C ASP A 353 46.25 -47.34 -31.59
N THR A 354 47.25 -46.79 -30.89
CA THR A 354 48.57 -46.49 -31.45
C THR A 354 49.71 -47.03 -30.59
N VAL A 355 50.86 -47.29 -31.22
CA VAL A 355 52.09 -47.74 -30.57
C VAL A 355 53.23 -46.84 -31.00
N LEU A 356 53.91 -46.22 -30.04
CA LEU A 356 55.11 -45.42 -30.29
C LEU A 356 56.24 -46.30 -30.83
N LYS A 357 56.82 -45.94 -31.99
CA LYS A 357 57.95 -46.67 -32.58
C LYS A 357 59.27 -45.96 -32.38
N VAL A 358 59.31 -44.66 -32.66
CA VAL A 358 60.54 -43.86 -32.64
C VAL A 358 60.29 -42.55 -31.93
N GLU A 359 61.14 -42.24 -30.96
CA GLU A 359 61.21 -40.94 -30.29
C GLU A 359 62.16 -40.00 -31.04
N THR A 360 61.97 -38.70 -30.87
CA THR A 360 62.92 -37.66 -31.32
C THR A 360 64.27 -37.82 -30.61
N GLU A 361 65.36 -37.31 -31.21
CA GLU A 361 66.72 -37.43 -30.66
C GLU A 361 66.86 -36.79 -29.26
N ASP A 362 66.01 -35.81 -28.94
CA ASP A 362 65.92 -35.17 -27.64
C ASP A 362 65.07 -35.95 -26.61
N GLY A 363 64.42 -37.05 -27.01
CA GLY A 363 63.58 -37.91 -26.16
C GLY A 363 62.30 -37.24 -25.62
N LYS A 364 61.89 -36.11 -26.21
CA LYS A 364 60.76 -35.29 -25.71
C LYS A 364 59.48 -35.44 -26.51
N GLU A 365 59.60 -35.76 -27.79
CA GLU A 365 58.47 -35.86 -28.72
C GLU A 365 58.51 -37.17 -29.51
N GLU A 366 57.33 -37.58 -29.98
CA GLU A 366 57.11 -38.78 -30.78
C GLU A 366 57.47 -38.47 -32.23
N LYS A 367 58.34 -39.27 -32.85
CA LYS A 367 58.76 -39.07 -34.25
C LYS A 367 57.95 -39.95 -35.20
N ASP A 368 57.83 -41.24 -34.89
CA ASP A 368 57.08 -42.21 -35.69
C ASP A 368 56.14 -43.03 -34.81
N VAL A 369 54.88 -43.15 -35.25
CA VAL A 369 53.80 -43.83 -34.52
C VAL A 369 53.18 -44.89 -35.41
N GLU A 370 53.04 -46.10 -34.89
CA GLU A 370 52.31 -47.19 -35.52
C GLU A 370 50.82 -47.10 -35.18
N MET A 371 49.99 -47.09 -36.21
CA MET A 371 48.53 -47.11 -36.07
C MET A 371 48.02 -48.54 -36.28
N LEU A 372 47.13 -49.00 -35.40
CA LEU A 372 46.61 -50.37 -35.39
C LEU A 372 45.17 -50.49 -35.95
N VAL A 373 44.61 -49.39 -36.47
CA VAL A 373 43.19 -49.30 -36.85
C VAL A 373 42.98 -49.53 -38.34
N ASN A 374 41.94 -50.31 -38.65
CA ASN A 374 41.41 -50.52 -40.00
C ASN A 374 39.96 -50.05 -40.09
N GLY A 375 39.58 -49.50 -41.25
CA GLY A 375 38.21 -49.07 -41.54
C GLY A 375 37.87 -47.68 -41.01
N VAL A 376 38.86 -46.80 -40.84
CA VAL A 376 38.64 -45.41 -40.38
C VAL A 376 37.76 -44.68 -41.37
N LYS A 377 36.66 -44.10 -40.90
CA LYS A 377 35.73 -43.32 -41.73
C LYS A 377 36.07 -41.84 -41.67
N GLU A 378 35.75 -41.10 -42.74
CA GLU A 378 35.79 -39.64 -42.72
C GLU A 378 34.87 -39.10 -41.62
N GLY A 379 35.35 -38.13 -40.84
CA GLY A 379 34.61 -37.51 -39.73
C GLY A 379 34.64 -38.30 -38.42
N GLU A 380 35.35 -39.42 -38.36
CA GLU A 380 35.47 -40.23 -37.14
C GLU A 380 36.24 -39.48 -36.05
N ASN A 381 35.67 -39.44 -34.84
CA ASN A 381 36.17 -38.72 -33.66
C ASN A 381 36.40 -37.20 -33.87
N VAL A 382 35.67 -36.58 -34.80
CA VAL A 382 35.71 -35.14 -35.07
C VAL A 382 34.37 -34.49 -34.70
N ARG A 383 34.42 -33.36 -33.99
CA ARG A 383 33.29 -32.44 -33.83
C ARG A 383 33.31 -31.46 -34.99
N GLU A 384 32.27 -31.50 -35.81
CA GLU A 384 32.11 -30.56 -36.92
C GLU A 384 31.73 -29.17 -36.41
N VAL A 385 31.98 -28.14 -37.23
CA VAL A 385 31.67 -26.75 -36.89
C VAL A 385 30.18 -26.62 -36.62
N GLY A 386 29.81 -26.08 -35.46
CA GLY A 386 28.41 -25.89 -35.07
C GLY A 386 27.69 -27.17 -34.66
N SER A 387 28.39 -28.29 -34.42
CA SER A 387 27.76 -29.55 -34.01
C SER A 387 26.92 -29.45 -32.74
N ASP A 388 27.27 -28.55 -31.82
CA ASP A 388 26.53 -28.34 -30.58
C ASP A 388 25.48 -27.25 -30.77
N VAL A 389 25.91 -26.13 -31.36
CA VAL A 389 25.07 -24.98 -31.65
C VAL A 389 25.49 -24.36 -32.98
N GLU A 390 24.58 -24.37 -33.94
CA GLU A 390 24.76 -23.66 -35.20
C GLU A 390 24.45 -22.17 -35.04
N GLN A 391 25.23 -21.33 -35.74
CA GLN A 391 25.00 -19.90 -35.80
C GLN A 391 23.58 -19.59 -36.27
N GLY A 392 22.92 -18.65 -35.59
CA GLY A 392 21.55 -18.26 -35.89
C GLY A 392 20.46 -19.14 -35.25
N THR A 393 20.83 -20.27 -34.64
CA THR A 393 19.91 -21.10 -33.84
C THR A 393 19.36 -20.31 -32.67
N VAL A 394 18.09 -20.53 -32.34
CA VAL A 394 17.45 -19.93 -31.16
C VAL A 394 17.97 -20.61 -29.90
N ILE A 395 18.55 -19.82 -29.01
CA ILE A 395 19.18 -20.28 -27.77
C ILE A 395 18.27 -20.09 -26.57
N LEU A 396 17.63 -18.92 -26.49
CA LEU A 396 16.62 -18.62 -25.48
C LEU A 396 15.42 -17.98 -26.17
N GLN A 397 14.23 -18.41 -25.78
CA GLN A 397 12.98 -17.81 -26.25
C GLN A 397 12.57 -16.61 -25.38
N GLN A 398 11.83 -15.67 -25.98
CA GLN A 398 11.16 -14.63 -25.22
C GLN A 398 10.25 -15.25 -24.15
N GLY A 399 10.39 -14.79 -22.90
CA GLY A 399 9.63 -15.29 -21.75
C GLY A 399 10.34 -16.38 -20.94
N GLU A 400 11.49 -16.89 -21.40
CA GLU A 400 12.29 -17.83 -20.62
C GLU A 400 13.05 -17.13 -19.49
N GLN A 401 13.07 -17.75 -18.32
CA GLN A 401 13.80 -17.26 -17.15
C GLN A 401 15.23 -17.83 -17.16
N ILE A 402 16.21 -16.96 -16.95
CA ILE A 402 17.60 -17.39 -16.75
C ILE A 402 17.73 -17.97 -15.35
N SER A 403 17.95 -19.27 -15.23
CA SER A 403 17.95 -19.96 -13.96
C SER A 403 19.25 -19.77 -13.18
N GLY A 404 19.18 -19.95 -11.85
CA GLY A 404 20.37 -20.04 -11.00
C GLY A 404 21.14 -21.36 -11.14
N VAL A 405 20.64 -22.32 -11.93
CA VAL A 405 21.33 -23.60 -12.21
C VAL A 405 22.54 -23.37 -13.13
N GLY A 406 22.51 -22.29 -13.92
CA GLY A 406 23.66 -21.82 -14.68
C GLY A 406 23.76 -22.34 -16.12
N GLY A 407 22.80 -23.16 -16.57
CA GLY A 407 22.79 -23.68 -17.94
C GLY A 407 22.60 -22.58 -18.99
N GLU A 408 21.63 -21.69 -18.77
CA GLU A 408 21.28 -20.63 -19.73
C GLU A 408 22.39 -19.58 -19.85
N ILE A 409 22.98 -19.16 -18.72
CA ILE A 409 24.08 -18.19 -18.71
C ILE A 409 25.36 -18.77 -19.33
N GLY A 410 25.66 -20.06 -19.08
CA GLY A 410 26.78 -20.74 -19.71
C GLY A 410 26.62 -20.85 -21.21
N LEU A 411 25.40 -21.12 -21.69
CA LEU A 411 25.10 -21.19 -23.10
C LEU A 411 25.21 -19.82 -23.79
N LEU A 412 24.69 -18.75 -23.17
CA LEU A 412 24.86 -17.37 -23.67
C LEU A 412 26.34 -16.98 -23.80
N ALA A 413 27.15 -17.35 -22.80
CA ALA A 413 28.59 -17.10 -22.83
C ALA A 413 29.30 -17.91 -23.93
N ALA A 414 28.91 -19.17 -24.12
CA ALA A 414 29.50 -20.06 -25.13
C ALA A 414 29.28 -19.55 -26.57
N VAL A 415 28.13 -18.94 -26.84
CA VAL A 415 27.80 -18.40 -28.18
C VAL A 415 28.25 -16.94 -28.39
N GLY A 416 29.04 -16.38 -27.47
CA GLY A 416 29.59 -15.01 -27.58
C GLY A 416 28.55 -13.90 -27.38
N VAL A 417 27.42 -14.17 -26.71
CA VAL A 417 26.43 -13.13 -26.42
C VAL A 417 26.86 -12.37 -25.18
N THR A 418 27.20 -11.10 -25.35
CA THR A 418 27.69 -10.21 -24.27
C THR A 418 26.57 -9.42 -23.60
N GLU A 419 25.46 -9.22 -24.29
CA GLU A 419 24.33 -8.40 -23.85
C GLU A 419 23.01 -9.05 -24.27
N VAL A 420 22.02 -8.99 -23.39
CA VAL A 420 20.69 -9.55 -23.60
C VAL A 420 19.64 -8.55 -23.14
N LYS A 421 18.52 -8.51 -23.87
CA LYS A 421 17.34 -7.74 -23.46
C LYS A 421 16.51 -8.57 -22.50
N VAL A 422 16.31 -8.04 -21.30
CA VAL A 422 15.54 -8.69 -20.23
C VAL A 422 14.47 -7.75 -19.70
N TYR A 423 13.47 -8.31 -19.05
CA TYR A 423 12.50 -7.50 -18.32
C TYR A 423 13.11 -6.96 -17.03
N ARG A 424 12.95 -5.67 -16.81
CA ARG A 424 13.43 -4.96 -15.61
C ARG A 424 12.68 -5.47 -14.38
N ARG A 425 13.42 -5.75 -13.32
CA ARG A 425 12.85 -6.06 -12.01
C ARG A 425 12.33 -4.80 -11.32
N PRO A 426 11.10 -4.81 -10.79
CA PRO A 426 10.59 -3.72 -9.98
C PRO A 426 11.27 -3.71 -8.61
N VAL A 427 11.50 -2.51 -8.09
CA VAL A 427 11.97 -2.28 -6.71
C VAL A 427 10.77 -2.21 -5.78
N ILE A 428 10.83 -2.92 -4.65
CA ILE A 428 9.74 -3.02 -3.68
C ILE A 428 10.04 -2.16 -2.46
N GLY A 429 9.15 -1.25 -2.10
CA GLY A 429 9.24 -0.47 -0.87
C GLY A 429 8.34 -1.05 0.21
N VAL A 430 8.89 -1.44 1.37
CA VAL A 430 8.13 -2.07 2.45
C VAL A 430 8.03 -1.12 3.64
N LEU A 431 6.79 -0.88 4.11
CA LEU A 431 6.48 0.02 5.21
C LEU A 431 5.51 -0.64 6.19
N SER A 432 5.77 -0.50 7.49
CA SER A 432 4.78 -0.85 8.52
C SER A 432 4.13 0.39 9.11
N THR A 433 2.84 0.30 9.44
CA THR A 433 2.06 1.40 10.01
C THR A 433 1.41 0.96 11.32
N GLY A 434 1.50 1.79 12.34
CA GLY A 434 0.82 1.58 13.62
C GLY A 434 1.55 2.26 14.77
N ASP A 435 0.80 2.95 15.63
CA ASP A 435 1.36 3.60 16.83
C ASP A 435 1.78 2.58 17.90
N GLU A 436 1.24 1.36 17.85
CA GLU A 436 1.62 0.23 18.70
C GLU A 436 2.94 -0.43 18.28
N ILE A 437 3.41 -0.17 17.05
CA ILE A 437 4.50 -0.92 16.44
C ILE A 437 5.86 -0.32 16.84
N VAL A 438 6.75 -1.18 17.35
CA VAL A 438 8.13 -0.83 17.68
C VAL A 438 9.12 -1.66 16.89
N GLU A 439 10.31 -1.11 16.67
CA GLU A 439 11.42 -1.83 16.03
C GLU A 439 11.72 -3.16 16.73
N TYR A 440 11.88 -4.24 15.96
CA TYR A 440 12.16 -5.57 16.50
C TYR A 440 13.50 -5.63 17.25
N VAL A 441 14.47 -4.80 16.84
CA VAL A 441 15.78 -4.64 17.47
C VAL A 441 15.78 -3.83 18.76
N LYS A 442 14.64 -3.20 19.14
CA LYS A 442 14.56 -2.35 20.33
C LYS A 442 14.98 -3.15 21.58
N PRO A 443 16.02 -2.70 22.31
CA PRO A 443 16.47 -3.37 23.53
C PRO A 443 15.47 -3.15 24.66
N GLY A 444 15.36 -4.16 25.54
CA GLY A 444 14.50 -4.12 26.73
C GLY A 444 13.10 -4.72 26.56
N PRO A 445 12.31 -4.76 27.65
CA PRO A 445 10.96 -5.30 27.64
C PRO A 445 9.99 -4.35 26.90
N LEU A 446 8.90 -4.93 26.35
CA LEU A 446 7.83 -4.16 25.74
C LEU A 446 7.01 -3.44 26.80
N ARG A 447 6.59 -2.21 26.51
CA ARG A 447 5.59 -1.51 27.32
C ARG A 447 4.20 -2.06 27.01
N LEU A 448 3.26 -1.83 27.93
CA LEU A 448 1.87 -2.22 27.71
C LEU A 448 1.34 -1.56 26.43
N GLY A 449 0.87 -2.38 25.48
CA GLY A 449 0.37 -1.94 24.18
C GLY A 449 1.41 -1.87 23.07
N GLU A 450 2.71 -2.07 23.34
CA GLU A 450 3.73 -2.15 22.29
C GLU A 450 3.84 -3.57 21.70
N VAL A 451 3.99 -3.66 20.38
CA VAL A 451 4.20 -4.91 19.63
C VAL A 451 5.41 -4.73 18.72
N ARG A 452 6.29 -5.74 18.67
CA ARG A 452 7.45 -5.72 17.76
C ARG A 452 6.98 -5.89 16.31
N ASP A 453 7.55 -5.10 15.43
CA ASP A 453 7.35 -5.24 13.99
C ASP A 453 7.93 -6.56 13.49
N THR A 454 7.05 -7.49 13.12
CA THR A 454 7.44 -8.79 12.54
C THR A 454 7.11 -8.87 11.06
N ASN A 455 6.20 -8.02 10.56
CA ASN A 455 5.71 -8.13 9.20
C ASN A 455 6.74 -7.62 8.20
N ARG A 456 7.34 -6.46 8.48
CA ARG A 456 8.32 -5.82 7.58
C ARG A 456 9.49 -6.73 7.30
N ILE A 457 10.15 -7.25 8.35
CA ILE A 457 11.29 -8.16 8.19
C ILE A 457 10.91 -9.45 7.45
N THR A 458 9.71 -9.99 7.70
CA THR A 458 9.24 -11.20 7.02
C THR A 458 9.00 -10.95 5.53
N ILE A 459 8.37 -9.83 5.17
CA ILE A 459 8.11 -9.45 3.77
C ILE A 459 9.42 -9.16 3.05
N ILE A 460 10.35 -8.42 3.67
CA ILE A 460 11.68 -8.15 3.10
C ILE A 460 12.41 -9.46 2.84
N SER A 461 12.37 -10.41 3.79
CA SER A 461 13.00 -11.73 3.62
C SER A 461 12.40 -12.52 2.46
N ALA A 462 11.07 -12.56 2.35
CA ALA A 462 10.38 -13.28 1.27
C ALA A 462 10.65 -12.65 -0.11
N ALA A 463 10.62 -11.33 -0.20
CA ALA A 463 10.91 -10.63 -1.46
C ALA A 463 12.36 -10.82 -1.92
N LYS A 464 13.32 -10.84 -0.99
CA LYS A 464 14.73 -11.12 -1.30
C LYS A 464 14.98 -12.56 -1.75
N GLU A 465 14.28 -13.53 -1.15
CA GLU A 465 14.33 -14.94 -1.57
C GLU A 465 13.93 -15.10 -3.05
N TRP A 466 12.95 -14.31 -3.50
CA TRP A 466 12.52 -14.30 -4.91
C TRP A 466 13.43 -13.46 -5.83
N GLY A 467 14.50 -12.86 -5.32
CA GLY A 467 15.46 -12.07 -6.10
C GLY A 467 15.02 -10.63 -6.42
N PHE A 468 14.07 -10.07 -5.67
CA PHE A 468 13.67 -8.66 -5.82
C PHE A 468 14.49 -7.74 -4.91
N ASP A 469 14.77 -6.54 -5.43
CA ASP A 469 15.35 -5.45 -4.65
C ASP A 469 14.30 -4.84 -3.73
N VAL A 470 14.67 -4.67 -2.46
CA VAL A 470 13.74 -4.18 -1.43
C VAL A 470 14.33 -2.97 -0.71
N VAL A 471 13.55 -1.89 -0.69
CA VAL A 471 13.80 -0.68 0.09
C VAL A 471 13.00 -0.74 1.38
N ASP A 472 13.70 -0.72 2.50
CA ASP A 472 13.09 -0.67 3.83
C ASP A 472 12.71 0.78 4.17
N LEU A 473 11.41 1.06 4.22
CA LEU A 473 10.87 2.39 4.52
C LEU A 473 10.60 2.59 6.03
N GLY A 474 10.88 1.58 6.86
CA GLY A 474 10.74 1.63 8.31
C GLY A 474 9.29 1.56 8.80
N ILE A 475 9.02 2.28 9.89
CA ILE A 475 7.71 2.31 10.56
C ILE A 475 7.15 3.74 10.49
N ALA A 476 5.98 3.90 9.87
CA ALA A 476 5.23 5.14 9.87
C ALA A 476 4.22 5.17 11.03
N ARG A 477 4.10 6.33 11.68
CA ARG A 477 3.09 6.57 12.72
C ARG A 477 1.74 6.91 12.11
N ASP A 478 0.66 6.59 12.83
CA ASP A 478 -0.72 6.82 12.39
C ASP A 478 -1.13 8.29 12.61
N LYS A 479 -0.36 9.20 12.04
CA LYS A 479 -0.66 10.63 12.01
C LYS A 479 -0.83 11.11 10.57
N THR A 480 -1.89 11.88 10.37
CA THR A 480 -2.12 12.61 9.12
C THR A 480 -0.94 13.57 8.86
N GLY A 481 -0.36 13.53 7.66
CA GLY A 481 0.86 14.27 7.31
C GLY A 481 2.11 13.38 7.24
N THR A 482 2.53 12.79 8.37
CA THR A 482 3.73 11.93 8.41
C THR A 482 3.58 10.68 7.54
N LEU A 483 2.39 10.07 7.54
CA LEU A 483 2.09 8.93 6.68
C LEU A 483 2.14 9.31 5.19
N GLU A 484 1.60 10.48 4.84
CA GLU A 484 1.62 10.98 3.45
C GLU A 484 3.05 11.22 2.97
N GLU A 485 3.87 11.92 3.77
CA GLU A 485 5.26 12.21 3.46
C GLU A 485 6.07 10.92 3.25
N THR A 486 5.86 9.94 4.13
CA THR A 486 6.53 8.63 4.04
C THR A 486 6.11 7.86 2.80
N LEU A 487 4.81 7.83 2.47
CA LEU A 487 4.32 7.19 1.25
C LEU A 487 4.84 7.88 -0.02
N ARG A 488 4.85 9.22 -0.07
CA ARG A 488 5.43 9.98 -1.19
C ARG A 488 6.93 9.73 -1.32
N ALA A 489 7.67 9.62 -0.20
CA ALA A 489 9.09 9.29 -0.21
C ALA A 489 9.35 7.85 -0.69
N GLY A 490 8.48 6.91 -0.31
CA GLY A 490 8.50 5.54 -0.81
C GLY A 490 8.26 5.45 -2.31
N LEU A 491 7.26 6.16 -2.83
CA LEU A 491 6.93 6.18 -4.27
C LEU A 491 8.08 6.70 -5.16
N ARG A 492 8.99 7.51 -4.60
CA ARG A 492 10.20 7.97 -5.31
C ARG A 492 11.29 6.90 -5.38
N GLN A 493 11.33 5.98 -4.42
CA GLN A 493 12.40 4.99 -4.29
C GLN A 493 12.00 3.59 -4.78
N ALA A 494 10.69 3.32 -4.90
CA ALA A 494 10.15 2.01 -5.23
C ALA A 494 9.13 2.06 -6.36
N ASP A 495 9.08 0.98 -7.15
CA ASP A 495 8.09 0.78 -8.20
C ASP A 495 6.78 0.18 -7.65
N VAL A 496 6.89 -0.65 -6.60
CA VAL A 496 5.77 -1.27 -5.88
C VAL A 496 5.87 -0.93 -4.40
N LEU A 497 4.79 -0.41 -3.80
CA LEU A 497 4.72 -0.18 -2.35
C LEU A 497 3.92 -1.27 -1.65
N VAL A 498 4.47 -1.82 -0.58
CA VAL A 498 3.82 -2.80 0.30
C VAL A 498 3.76 -2.22 1.70
N THR A 499 2.55 -2.01 2.18
CA THR A 499 2.26 -1.48 3.51
C THR A 499 1.63 -2.56 4.39
N THR A 500 1.92 -2.58 5.68
CA THR A 500 1.29 -3.52 6.64
C THR A 500 0.71 -2.80 7.83
N GLY A 501 -0.53 -3.15 8.19
CA GLY A 501 -1.25 -2.46 9.27
C GLY A 501 -2.21 -1.41 8.72
N GLY A 502 -3.09 -0.86 9.56
CA GLY A 502 -3.96 0.26 9.17
C GLY A 502 -4.88 0.02 7.95
N VAL A 503 -5.41 -1.20 7.74
CA VAL A 503 -6.24 -1.57 6.55
C VAL A 503 -7.64 -2.10 6.88
N SER A 504 -8.03 -2.04 8.15
CA SER A 504 -9.32 -2.51 8.66
C SER A 504 -10.44 -1.46 8.45
N MET A 505 -11.32 -1.32 9.45
CA MET A 505 -12.36 -0.28 9.56
C MET A 505 -12.19 0.52 10.87
N GLY A 506 -10.97 0.51 11.42
CA GLY A 506 -10.64 1.10 12.72
C GLY A 506 -10.46 2.62 12.65
N GLU A 507 -10.44 3.27 13.82
CA GLU A 507 -10.32 4.73 13.91
C GLU A 507 -8.98 5.28 13.41
N MET A 508 -7.95 4.45 13.48
CA MET A 508 -6.57 4.75 13.10
C MET A 508 -6.23 4.21 11.70
N ASP A 509 -7.21 3.73 10.93
CA ASP A 509 -7.01 3.35 9.53
C ASP A 509 -6.96 4.60 8.64
N LEU A 510 -5.76 5.18 8.55
CA LEU A 510 -5.50 6.38 7.75
C LEU A 510 -5.01 6.06 6.34
N LEU A 511 -4.71 4.80 6.01
CA LEU A 511 -4.12 4.43 4.71
C LEU A 511 -5.10 4.66 3.55
N LYS A 512 -6.33 4.12 3.63
CA LYS A 512 -7.30 4.27 2.52
C LYS A 512 -7.65 5.75 2.26
N PRO A 513 -7.93 6.58 3.29
CA PRO A 513 -8.15 8.01 3.09
C PRO A 513 -6.93 8.74 2.53
N THR A 514 -5.71 8.38 2.96
CA THR A 514 -4.48 9.01 2.45
C THR A 514 -4.26 8.67 0.97
N ILE A 515 -4.49 7.42 0.57
CA ILE A 515 -4.35 6.98 -0.82
C ILE A 515 -5.35 7.73 -1.71
N GLU A 516 -6.64 7.74 -1.37
CA GLU A 516 -7.66 8.35 -2.23
C GLU A 516 -7.62 9.89 -2.23
N ARG A 517 -7.48 10.51 -1.06
CA ARG A 517 -7.68 11.96 -0.92
C ARG A 517 -6.40 12.77 -1.09
N LEU A 518 -5.25 12.23 -0.66
CA LEU A 518 -3.99 12.99 -0.60
C LEU A 518 -3.04 12.59 -1.74
N LEU A 519 -2.96 11.30 -2.05
CA LEU A 519 -2.13 10.78 -3.15
C LEU A 519 -2.87 10.75 -4.49
N GLY A 520 -4.20 10.92 -4.50
CA GLY A 520 -5.02 10.86 -5.71
C GLY A 520 -5.04 9.45 -6.34
N GLY A 521 -4.81 8.42 -5.54
CA GLY A 521 -4.81 7.03 -5.97
C GLY A 521 -6.22 6.46 -6.10
N THR A 522 -6.36 5.45 -6.95
CA THR A 522 -7.60 4.70 -7.15
C THR A 522 -7.51 3.39 -6.39
N ILE A 523 -8.37 3.21 -5.38
CA ILE A 523 -8.52 1.92 -4.70
C ILE A 523 -9.42 1.02 -5.56
N HIS A 524 -8.86 -0.11 -6.01
CA HIS A 524 -9.59 -1.08 -6.85
C HIS A 524 -10.41 -2.04 -6.00
N PHE A 525 -9.83 -2.53 -4.91
CA PHE A 525 -10.55 -3.28 -3.88
C PHE A 525 -9.94 -3.05 -2.49
N GLY A 526 -10.76 -3.25 -1.45
CA GLY A 526 -10.34 -3.13 -0.05
C GLY A 526 -10.73 -4.32 0.83
N ARG A 527 -11.41 -5.33 0.26
CA ARG A 527 -11.86 -6.54 0.97
C ARG A 527 -11.88 -7.75 0.02
N VAL A 528 -11.31 -8.86 0.48
CA VAL A 528 -11.30 -10.14 -0.26
C VAL A 528 -11.97 -11.25 0.57
N ALA A 529 -12.73 -12.10 -0.08
CA ALA A 529 -13.43 -13.25 0.50
C ALA A 529 -12.45 -14.42 0.72
N MET A 530 -11.59 -14.30 1.73
CA MET A 530 -10.61 -15.32 2.07
C MET A 530 -10.29 -15.37 3.57
N LYS A 531 -9.63 -16.45 3.99
CA LYS A 531 -9.09 -16.65 5.33
C LYS A 531 -7.67 -17.24 5.27
N PRO A 532 -6.69 -16.69 6.01
CA PRO A 532 -6.68 -15.32 6.55
C PRO A 532 -6.62 -14.27 5.41
N GLY A 533 -6.73 -12.97 5.72
CA GLY A 533 -6.44 -11.92 4.71
C GLY A 533 -7.61 -11.05 4.25
N LYS A 534 -8.78 -11.14 4.91
CA LYS A 534 -9.99 -10.36 4.54
C LYS A 534 -9.73 -8.86 4.27
N PRO A 535 -9.06 -8.09 5.15
CA PRO A 535 -8.78 -6.67 4.88
C PRO A 535 -7.48 -6.53 4.09
N THR A 536 -7.54 -6.72 2.77
CA THR A 536 -6.42 -6.46 1.86
C THR A 536 -6.86 -5.40 0.88
N THR A 537 -6.03 -4.38 0.68
CA THR A 537 -6.30 -3.27 -0.24
C THR A 537 -5.28 -3.27 -1.37
N PHE A 538 -5.76 -3.08 -2.58
CA PHE A 538 -4.94 -2.86 -3.77
C PHE A 538 -5.38 -1.56 -4.44
N ALA A 539 -4.40 -0.72 -4.78
CA ALA A 539 -4.64 0.56 -5.40
C ALA A 539 -3.54 0.93 -6.39
N THR A 540 -3.86 1.81 -7.32
CA THR A 540 -2.89 2.45 -8.21
C THR A 540 -2.78 3.93 -7.87
N ILE A 541 -1.56 4.46 -7.88
CA ILE A 541 -1.28 5.86 -7.58
C ILE A 541 -0.66 6.51 -8.83
N PRO A 542 -1.25 7.60 -9.35
CA PRO A 542 -0.63 8.36 -10.42
C PRO A 542 0.62 9.05 -9.87
N PHE A 543 1.75 8.83 -10.53
CA PHE A 543 3.05 9.37 -10.17
C PHE A 543 3.68 10.04 -11.40
N LYS A 544 4.50 11.07 -11.16
CA LYS A 544 5.33 11.66 -12.21
C LYS A 544 6.76 11.24 -11.95
N ASP A 545 7.36 10.55 -12.91
CA ASP A 545 8.77 10.17 -12.81
C ASP A 545 9.69 11.40 -12.95
N ASP A 546 10.99 11.17 -12.78
CA ASP A 546 12.02 12.23 -12.88
C ASP A 546 12.10 12.84 -14.29
N ALA A 547 11.61 12.12 -15.31
CA ALA A 547 11.49 12.59 -16.69
C ALA A 547 10.18 13.38 -16.94
N GLY A 548 9.33 13.55 -15.92
CA GLY A 548 8.06 14.24 -15.99
C GLY A 548 6.92 13.44 -16.65
N GLN A 549 7.14 12.16 -16.98
CA GLN A 549 6.14 11.28 -17.54
C GLN A 549 5.18 10.79 -16.46
N ARG A 550 3.90 10.67 -16.81
CA ARG A 550 2.90 10.11 -15.89
C ARG A 550 2.99 8.59 -15.92
N VAL A 551 3.45 8.02 -14.81
CA VAL A 551 3.50 6.58 -14.59
C VAL A 551 2.53 6.19 -13.47
N SER A 552 1.99 4.98 -13.54
CA SER A 552 1.14 4.43 -12.48
C SER A 552 1.99 3.53 -11.58
N ARG A 553 1.96 3.78 -10.28
CA ARG A 553 2.61 2.93 -9.26
C ARG A 553 1.57 2.11 -8.54
N VAL A 554 1.90 0.86 -8.20
CA VAL A 554 0.99 -0.02 -7.45
C VAL A 554 1.29 0.03 -5.96
N ILE A 555 0.24 0.04 -5.15
CA ILE A 555 0.34 -0.07 -3.70
C ILE A 555 -0.55 -1.22 -3.19
N PHE A 556 0.04 -2.05 -2.34
CA PHE A 556 -0.64 -3.10 -1.61
C PHE A 556 -0.65 -2.74 -0.13
N SER A 557 -1.83 -2.79 0.48
CA SER A 557 -1.96 -2.63 1.92
C SER A 557 -2.47 -3.93 2.53
N LEU A 558 -1.54 -4.60 3.20
CA LEU A 558 -1.70 -5.93 3.77
C LEU A 558 -2.19 -5.84 5.23
N PRO A 559 -2.90 -6.87 5.72
CA PRO A 559 -3.36 -6.92 7.10
C PRO A 559 -2.20 -6.85 8.11
N GLY A 560 -2.41 -6.20 9.26
CA GLY A 560 -1.39 -6.12 10.32
C GLY A 560 -1.08 -7.45 11.02
N ASN A 561 -1.90 -8.48 10.83
CA ASN A 561 -1.66 -9.81 11.39
C ASN A 561 -0.56 -10.56 10.60
N PRO A 562 0.48 -11.09 11.25
CA PRO A 562 1.65 -11.64 10.55
C PRO A 562 1.36 -12.78 9.57
N ALA A 563 0.54 -13.75 9.97
CA ALA A 563 0.22 -14.85 9.08
C ALA A 563 -0.70 -14.43 7.94
N SER A 564 -1.52 -13.39 8.14
CA SER A 564 -2.32 -12.81 7.07
C SER A 564 -1.44 -12.06 6.07
N ALA A 565 -0.52 -11.21 6.56
CA ALA A 565 0.38 -10.42 5.73
C ALA A 565 1.19 -11.32 4.79
N LEU A 566 1.78 -12.39 5.32
CA LEU A 566 2.57 -13.31 4.51
C LEU A 566 1.73 -14.03 3.45
N VAL A 567 0.55 -14.53 3.81
CA VAL A 567 -0.35 -15.20 2.85
C VAL A 567 -0.76 -14.24 1.74
N THR A 568 -1.14 -13.00 2.09
CA THR A 568 -1.55 -12.00 1.10
C THR A 568 -0.39 -11.51 0.23
N LEU A 569 0.85 -11.52 0.76
CA LEU A 569 2.05 -11.23 -0.02
C LEU A 569 2.20 -12.25 -1.16
N HIS A 570 2.14 -13.54 -0.83
CA HIS A 570 2.32 -14.63 -1.79
C HIS A 570 1.15 -14.72 -2.79
N LEU A 571 -0.07 -14.41 -2.35
CA LEU A 571 -1.26 -14.52 -3.21
C LEU A 571 -1.46 -13.30 -4.11
N PHE A 572 -1.12 -12.08 -3.69
CA PHE A 572 -1.48 -10.87 -4.44
C PHE A 572 -0.28 -10.06 -4.91
N VAL A 573 0.72 -9.88 -4.04
CA VAL A 573 1.91 -9.08 -4.39
C VAL A 573 2.80 -9.85 -5.36
N LEU A 574 3.06 -11.13 -5.09
CA LEU A 574 3.92 -11.95 -5.94
C LEU A 574 3.42 -12.05 -7.40
N PRO A 575 2.13 -12.32 -7.69
CA PRO A 575 1.65 -12.30 -9.08
C PRO A 575 1.84 -10.95 -9.77
N SER A 576 1.64 -9.83 -9.07
CA SER A 576 1.88 -8.49 -9.61
C SER A 576 3.36 -8.28 -9.96
N LEU A 577 4.27 -8.76 -9.11
CA LEU A 577 5.71 -8.70 -9.36
C LEU A 577 6.14 -9.59 -10.53
N HIS A 578 5.60 -10.81 -10.62
CA HIS A 578 5.85 -11.73 -11.73
C HIS A 578 5.39 -11.12 -13.05
N LYS A 579 4.22 -10.48 -13.09
CA LYS A 579 3.72 -9.77 -14.27
C LYS A 579 4.69 -8.66 -14.72
N GLN A 580 5.16 -7.84 -13.80
CA GLN A 580 6.12 -6.75 -14.10
C GLN A 580 7.48 -7.27 -14.58
N CYS A 581 7.83 -8.52 -14.23
CA CYS A 581 9.06 -9.19 -14.71
C CYS A 581 8.83 -10.05 -15.95
N GLY A 582 7.62 -10.14 -16.48
CA GLY A 582 7.30 -11.06 -17.58
C GLY A 582 7.40 -12.55 -17.23
N ILE A 583 7.39 -12.91 -15.94
CA ILE A 583 7.40 -14.31 -15.47
C ILE A 583 6.02 -14.93 -15.73
N SER A 584 6.00 -16.12 -16.34
CA SER A 584 4.80 -16.91 -16.58
C SER A 584 5.06 -18.40 -16.24
N PRO A 585 4.15 -19.09 -15.54
CA PRO A 585 2.91 -18.58 -14.94
C PRO A 585 3.15 -17.65 -13.73
N VAL A 586 2.21 -16.73 -13.48
CA VAL A 586 2.29 -15.80 -12.35
C VAL A 586 1.93 -16.46 -11.01
N GLY A 587 2.56 -16.01 -9.92
CA GLY A 587 2.28 -16.50 -8.57
C GLY A 587 3.05 -17.77 -8.19
N LEU A 588 2.60 -18.41 -7.12
CA LEU A 588 3.22 -19.64 -6.60
C LEU A 588 2.83 -20.87 -7.43
N PRO A 589 3.74 -21.85 -7.60
CA PRO A 589 3.42 -23.12 -8.21
C PRO A 589 2.28 -23.82 -7.48
N LYS A 590 1.24 -24.15 -8.24
CA LYS A 590 0.06 -24.86 -7.76
C LYS A 590 0.21 -26.35 -8.09
N VAL A 591 0.30 -27.19 -7.06
CA VAL A 591 0.50 -28.63 -7.19
C VAL A 591 -0.58 -29.42 -6.44
N PRO A 592 -1.03 -30.58 -6.96
CA PRO A 592 -1.91 -31.46 -6.22
C PRO A 592 -1.14 -32.17 -5.09
N ALA A 593 -1.71 -32.21 -3.90
CA ALA A 593 -1.18 -32.97 -2.76
C ALA A 593 -2.29 -33.75 -2.04
N VAL A 594 -1.90 -34.77 -1.29
CA VAL A 594 -2.80 -35.62 -0.51
C VAL A 594 -2.81 -35.15 0.95
N LEU A 595 -3.99 -35.02 1.55
CA LEU A 595 -4.09 -34.61 2.96
C LEU A 595 -3.61 -35.72 3.91
N ALA A 596 -2.68 -35.40 4.82
CA ALA A 596 -2.13 -36.35 5.80
C ALA A 596 -3.10 -36.67 6.96
N HIS A 597 -4.08 -35.80 7.20
CA HIS A 597 -5.10 -35.87 8.25
C HIS A 597 -6.32 -35.01 7.87
N ASP A 598 -7.40 -35.09 8.63
CA ASP A 598 -8.62 -34.31 8.38
C ASP A 598 -8.41 -32.81 8.61
N PHE A 599 -9.02 -31.96 7.77
CA PHE A 599 -9.02 -30.50 7.90
C PHE A 599 -10.44 -29.98 8.06
N ALA A 600 -10.68 -29.14 9.06
CA ALA A 600 -11.98 -28.46 9.21
C ALA A 600 -12.13 -27.35 8.17
N MET A 601 -13.29 -27.30 7.51
CA MET A 601 -13.62 -26.27 6.54
C MET A 601 -14.24 -25.03 7.20
N ASP A 602 -14.24 -23.92 6.48
CA ASP A 602 -14.83 -22.64 6.88
C ASP A 602 -15.77 -22.16 5.78
N VAL A 603 -16.73 -21.31 6.14
CA VAL A 603 -17.66 -20.67 5.21
C VAL A 603 -16.97 -19.83 4.14
N ARG A 604 -15.69 -19.49 4.32
CA ARG A 604 -14.85 -18.80 3.33
C ARG A 604 -13.72 -19.70 2.85
N PRO A 605 -13.22 -19.50 1.62
CA PRO A 605 -12.01 -20.15 1.16
C PRO A 605 -10.86 -19.88 2.13
N GLU A 606 -10.15 -20.94 2.51
CA GLU A 606 -9.06 -20.87 3.48
C GLU A 606 -7.73 -21.28 2.83
N TYR A 607 -6.72 -20.42 2.97
CA TYR A 607 -5.34 -20.68 2.60
C TYR A 607 -4.60 -21.13 3.84
N HIS A 608 -4.62 -22.44 4.05
CA HIS A 608 -4.18 -23.07 5.28
C HIS A 608 -2.68 -23.34 5.23
N ARG A 609 -1.93 -22.85 6.23
CA ARG A 609 -0.48 -23.08 6.28
C ARG A 609 -0.19 -24.55 6.59
N ALA A 610 0.61 -25.16 5.72
CA ALA A 610 0.94 -26.57 5.79
C ALA A 610 2.42 -26.82 5.53
N VAL A 611 2.83 -28.02 5.91
CA VAL A 611 4.10 -28.63 5.52
C VAL A 611 3.79 -29.67 4.45
N VAL A 612 4.36 -29.50 3.27
CA VAL A 612 4.35 -30.47 2.19
C VAL A 612 5.68 -31.21 2.17
N SER A 613 5.60 -32.52 2.24
CA SER A 613 6.74 -33.43 2.13
C SER A 613 6.47 -34.52 1.11
N VAL A 614 7.55 -35.07 0.54
CA VAL A 614 7.47 -36.23 -0.35
C VAL A 614 7.44 -37.49 0.52
N GLY A 615 6.34 -38.23 0.47
CA GLY A 615 6.22 -39.54 1.13
C GLY A 615 7.14 -40.59 0.51
N GLN A 616 7.34 -41.71 1.22
CA GLN A 616 8.12 -42.85 0.69
C GLN A 616 7.49 -43.47 -0.57
N ASP A 617 6.20 -43.26 -0.78
CA ASP A 617 5.43 -43.62 -1.96
C ASP A 617 5.63 -42.66 -3.15
N GLY A 618 6.42 -41.60 -2.96
CA GLY A 618 6.67 -40.55 -3.96
C GLY A 618 5.53 -39.52 -4.07
N LEU A 619 4.48 -39.61 -3.23
CA LEU A 619 3.36 -38.67 -3.26
C LEU A 619 3.65 -37.45 -2.38
N LEU A 620 3.19 -36.27 -2.84
CA LEU A 620 3.19 -35.07 -2.02
C LEU A 620 2.09 -35.17 -0.97
N THR A 621 2.47 -35.08 0.30
CA THR A 621 1.54 -35.11 1.43
C THR A 621 1.53 -33.78 2.16
N ALA A 622 0.34 -33.23 2.42
CA ALA A 622 0.15 -31.96 3.11
C ALA A 622 -0.31 -32.19 4.56
N SER A 623 0.49 -31.68 5.51
CA SER A 623 0.21 -31.75 6.94
C SER A 623 0.03 -30.34 7.53
N SER A 624 -0.92 -30.15 8.45
CA SER A 624 -1.16 -28.84 9.05
C SER A 624 -0.02 -28.45 9.99
N THR A 625 0.33 -27.17 10.02
CA THR A 625 1.22 -26.61 11.06
C THR A 625 0.53 -26.47 12.43
N GLY A 626 -0.69 -26.98 12.59
CA GLY A 626 -1.48 -26.88 13.82
C GLY A 626 -2.28 -25.57 13.88
N GLY A 627 -2.18 -24.84 14.99
CA GLY A 627 -3.05 -23.68 15.26
C GLY A 627 -2.99 -22.57 14.19
N GLN A 628 -4.11 -22.36 13.48
CA GLN A 628 -4.22 -21.44 12.33
C GLN A 628 -4.71 -20.02 12.67
N ARG A 629 -4.53 -19.55 13.91
CA ARG A 629 -4.88 -18.17 14.27
C ARG A 629 -3.98 -17.20 13.48
N SER A 630 -4.57 -16.17 12.87
CA SER A 630 -3.85 -15.22 12.01
C SER A 630 -2.73 -14.44 12.72
N SER A 631 -2.83 -14.29 14.04
CA SER A 631 -1.82 -13.64 14.88
C SER A 631 -0.69 -14.58 15.33
N LYS A 632 -0.81 -15.89 15.09
CA LYS A 632 0.16 -16.88 15.60
C LYS A 632 1.34 -17.00 14.63
N VAL A 633 2.39 -16.22 14.86
CA VAL A 633 3.64 -16.26 14.07
C VAL A 633 4.27 -17.66 14.03
N GLY A 634 4.14 -18.44 15.11
CA GLY A 634 4.75 -19.77 15.21
C GLY A 634 4.29 -20.78 14.16
N SER A 635 3.13 -20.60 13.52
CA SER A 635 2.68 -21.47 12.42
C SER A 635 3.44 -21.23 11.11
N LEU A 636 4.13 -20.09 10.98
CA LEU A 636 4.89 -19.75 9.77
C LEU A 636 6.25 -20.43 9.72
N ARG A 637 6.85 -20.77 10.88
CA ARG A 637 8.22 -21.29 10.97
C ARG A 637 8.45 -22.54 10.12
N SER A 638 7.51 -23.48 10.12
CA SER A 638 7.64 -24.76 9.43
C SER A 638 6.86 -24.82 8.12
N ALA A 639 6.07 -23.79 7.80
CA ALA A 639 5.22 -23.80 6.63
C ALA A 639 6.06 -23.63 5.36
N ASN A 640 5.94 -24.56 4.42
CA ASN A 640 6.50 -24.43 3.07
C ASN A 640 5.40 -24.36 2.01
N ALA A 641 4.13 -24.41 2.40
CA ALA A 641 3.02 -24.35 1.45
C ALA A 641 1.70 -23.84 2.05
N LEU A 642 0.77 -23.46 1.17
CA LEU A 642 -0.60 -23.07 1.49
C LEU A 642 -1.58 -24.03 0.82
N VAL A 643 -2.35 -24.78 1.62
CA VAL A 643 -3.42 -25.63 1.11
C VAL A 643 -4.63 -24.76 0.76
N CYS A 644 -5.11 -24.89 -0.47
CA CYS A 644 -6.28 -24.18 -0.97
C CYS A 644 -7.55 -24.95 -0.58
N MET A 645 -8.17 -24.57 0.54
CA MET A 645 -9.41 -25.18 0.99
C MET A 645 -10.62 -24.43 0.42
N PRO A 646 -11.59 -25.13 -0.20
CA PRO A 646 -12.80 -24.50 -0.71
C PRO A 646 -13.67 -23.97 0.44
N ALA A 647 -14.58 -23.05 0.10
CA ALA A 647 -15.61 -22.60 1.01
C ALA A 647 -16.65 -23.72 1.22
N GLY A 648 -17.07 -23.93 2.47
CA GLY A 648 -18.16 -24.86 2.78
C GLY A 648 -18.18 -25.30 4.24
N ASP A 649 -19.22 -26.06 4.57
CA ASP A 649 -19.39 -26.64 5.90
C ASP A 649 -18.87 -28.08 5.93
N GLY A 650 -18.14 -28.45 6.99
CA GLY A 650 -17.68 -29.83 7.23
C GLY A 650 -16.17 -29.96 7.36
N LYS A 651 -15.64 -31.09 6.87
CA LYS A 651 -14.20 -31.40 6.90
C LYS A 651 -13.75 -32.10 5.62
N LEU A 652 -12.57 -31.75 5.15
CA LEU A 652 -11.83 -32.55 4.17
C LEU A 652 -11.18 -33.72 4.89
N LYS A 653 -11.24 -34.92 4.29
CA LYS A 653 -10.77 -36.15 4.92
C LYS A 653 -9.31 -36.41 4.58
N LYS A 654 -8.63 -37.10 5.48
CA LYS A 654 -7.33 -37.72 5.17
C LYS A 654 -7.43 -38.52 3.86
N GLY A 655 -6.46 -38.34 2.98
CA GLY A 655 -6.40 -39.01 1.68
C GLY A 655 -7.04 -38.23 0.53
N ASP A 656 -7.81 -37.18 0.81
CA ASP A 656 -8.37 -36.34 -0.24
C ASP A 656 -7.26 -35.59 -0.99
N ARG A 657 -7.44 -35.44 -2.31
CA ARG A 657 -6.56 -34.65 -3.16
C ARG A 657 -7.01 -33.20 -3.16
N VAL A 658 -6.08 -32.31 -2.86
CA VAL A 658 -6.30 -30.86 -2.82
C VAL A 658 -5.19 -30.13 -3.53
N ASP A 659 -5.49 -28.93 -3.97
CA ASP A 659 -4.48 -28.05 -4.53
C ASP A 659 -3.69 -27.34 -3.42
N VAL A 660 -2.39 -27.23 -3.62
CA VAL A 660 -1.47 -26.59 -2.69
C VAL A 660 -0.55 -25.62 -3.45
N LEU A 661 -0.36 -24.43 -2.88
CA LEU A 661 0.57 -23.42 -3.38
C LEU A 661 1.90 -23.57 -2.63
N LEU A 662 2.97 -23.92 -3.34
CA LEU A 662 4.29 -24.09 -2.74
C LEU A 662 4.95 -22.74 -2.51
N MET A 663 5.32 -22.44 -1.26
CA MET A 663 6.03 -21.22 -0.87
C MET A 663 7.56 -21.37 -0.90
N SER A 664 8.04 -22.59 -0.67
CA SER A 664 9.47 -22.94 -0.72
C SER A 664 9.65 -24.39 -1.14
N SER A 665 10.91 -24.86 -1.19
CA SER A 665 11.23 -26.23 -1.59
C SER A 665 10.49 -27.28 -0.77
N VAL A 666 10.08 -28.35 -1.46
CA VAL A 666 9.46 -29.51 -0.80
C VAL A 666 10.50 -30.17 0.11
N MET A 667 10.11 -30.50 1.33
CA MET A 667 11.01 -31.20 2.25
C MET A 667 11.04 -32.69 1.89
N GLY A 668 12.24 -33.24 1.74
CA GLY A 668 12.46 -34.68 1.69
C GLY A 668 12.18 -35.29 3.08
N HIS A 669 11.60 -36.49 3.10
CA HIS A 669 11.40 -37.24 4.32
C HIS A 669 12.67 -37.95 4.79
#